data_AF-A0AAV6KV66-F1
#
_entry.id   AF-A0AAV6KV66-F1
#
_cell.length_a   1.000
_cell.length_b   1.000
_cell.length_c   1.000
_cell.angle_alpha   90.00
_cell.angle_beta   90.00
_cell.angle_gamma   90.00
#
_symmetry.space_group_name_H-M   'P 1'
#
loop_
_entity.id
_entity.type
_entity.pdbx_description
1 polymer ?
#
loop_
_entity_poly.entity_id
_entity_poly.type
_entity_poly.pdbx_seq_one_letter_code
_entity_poly.pdbx_strand_id
1 'polypeptide(L)'
;MQQLRDKLAIAERTAKAEAQLKDKYQLRFKVLEEKLKASPNGFSRTPKEERSIRNGHLRRQSLGGVENLSRATSNGFLSKKTNSQCGSFQSIKASALLQHATISSGSFDGGSRSVDRDKLVTNPTEKYDGLPDAGDQIHSKMIKPHEENGFSIDKTKTEQDDCVSGMLYDMIQKEVLTLRKVCREKDQSLKDKDDAIEMLAKKVETLNKAMEVEAKKMRREVAAMEKEVVAMRIPKEQDRKVGRLSGTHGAVIGVLSHSSRSSFPSTRVSSHLLTRYGVSPMASMSSGIATEASYESTSSTYGSEQIQVLEGLDPVRKRPGMYIGSTGPRGLHHLVYEILDNAIDEAQAGFASKIDVVLHADNSVSITDNGRGIPTDLHPATKKSSLETVLTVLHAGGKFGGSSSGYRVSGGLHGVGLSVVNALSEALEITVWRDEKEYQQKYARGKPISTLMCHELADESKDHQGTLIRFWPDKEVFTTGIQFDYNTIAGRIRELAFLNPELTIVLKKEDADPEKSQYNEYCYAGGLVEYVRWLNTDKASQFLRFNSLIQKPLHDIVGFRKEADGIAIDMALQWCSDAYSDTMLGYANSIRTVDGGTHIDAVKASLTRTLNNLGKKMKIFKEKDVSLSGEHVREGLTCIISVKVRNPEFEGQTKTRLGNPEVRRVVDQSVQEFLTEYLELHPDVLDSILSKSLNALKAALAAKRARELVRQKGVLKSSSLPGKLADCSATNPEESEIFIVEGDSAGGSTKQGRDRRFQAVLPLRGKILNIERRDEAAMYKNQELQNLILALGLGVKGEDFKKDALRYHKIIILTDADVDGAHIRTLLLTFFFRYQRALFDEGCIYVGVPPLYKVERGKQAHYCYNEAELKQLQRSFPPNASYNIQRFKGLGEMMPLQLWETTLDPERRLLKQLIVEDAAEANVVFSSLMGARVDGRKQLIQDSANMINIEQLDI
;
A
#
# COMPACT_ATOMS: atom_id res chain seq x y z
N MET A 1 -6.79 7.15 -33.45
CA MET A 1 -7.60 8.33 -33.84
C MET A 1 -9.10 8.13 -33.64
N GLN A 2 -9.76 7.16 -34.29
CA GLN A 2 -11.21 7.00 -34.20
C GLN A 2 -11.73 6.95 -32.75
N GLN A 3 -11.15 6.08 -31.91
CA GLN A 3 -11.44 5.97 -30.46
C GLN A 3 -11.34 7.29 -29.65
N LEU A 4 -10.62 8.32 -30.14
CA LEU A 4 -10.58 9.64 -29.50
C LEU A 4 -11.73 10.53 -29.97
N ARG A 5 -12.14 10.44 -31.24
CA ARG A 5 -13.36 11.08 -31.75
C ARG A 5 -14.61 10.48 -31.10
N ASP A 6 -14.65 9.15 -30.94
CA ASP A 6 -15.75 8.47 -30.28
C ASP A 6 -15.88 8.92 -28.82
N LYS A 7 -14.75 9.04 -28.10
CA LYS A 7 -14.71 9.57 -26.73
C LYS A 7 -15.10 11.05 -26.63
N LEU A 8 -14.69 11.88 -27.58
CA LEU A 8 -15.10 13.29 -27.67
C LEU A 8 -16.62 13.41 -27.87
N ALA A 9 -17.19 12.68 -28.83
CA ALA A 9 -18.63 12.66 -29.08
C ALA A 9 -19.46 12.09 -27.92
N ILE A 10 -18.90 11.18 -27.12
CA ILE A 10 -19.52 10.73 -25.85
C ILE A 10 -19.47 11.85 -24.80
N ALA A 11 -18.32 12.52 -24.62
CA ALA A 11 -18.17 13.62 -23.68
C ALA A 11 -19.17 14.76 -23.97
N GLU A 12 -19.23 15.24 -25.22
CA GLU A 12 -20.19 16.25 -25.71
C GLU A 12 -21.65 15.87 -25.39
N ARG A 13 -22.03 14.61 -25.63
CA ARG A 13 -23.38 14.11 -25.30
C ARG A 13 -23.65 14.12 -23.79
N THR A 14 -22.67 13.74 -22.97
CA THR A 14 -22.83 13.74 -21.49
C THR A 14 -22.87 15.15 -20.89
N ALA A 15 -22.12 16.11 -21.44
CA ALA A 15 -22.20 17.51 -21.05
C ALA A 15 -23.58 18.09 -21.40
N LYS A 16 -24.07 17.86 -22.62
CA LYS A 16 -25.40 18.31 -23.07
C LYS A 16 -26.55 17.74 -22.24
N ALA A 17 -26.46 16.46 -21.85
CA ALA A 17 -27.45 15.84 -20.97
C ALA A 17 -27.43 16.41 -19.53
N GLU A 18 -26.26 16.77 -19.02
CA GLU A 18 -26.12 17.37 -17.68
C GLU A 18 -26.60 18.84 -17.66
N ALA A 19 -26.37 19.60 -18.72
CA ALA A 19 -26.93 20.94 -18.89
C ALA A 19 -28.47 20.93 -18.86
N GLN A 20 -29.11 20.03 -19.61
CA GLN A 20 -30.58 19.85 -19.58
C GLN A 20 -31.10 19.47 -18.19
N LEU A 21 -30.32 18.72 -17.41
CA LEU A 21 -30.67 18.35 -16.05
C LEU A 21 -30.54 19.53 -15.07
N LYS A 22 -29.49 20.34 -15.22
CA LYS A 22 -29.29 21.61 -14.49
C LYS A 22 -30.46 22.57 -14.75
N ASP A 23 -30.85 22.78 -16.00
CA ASP A 23 -31.97 23.68 -16.36
C ASP A 23 -33.29 23.23 -15.68
N LYS A 24 -33.54 21.92 -15.66
CA LYS A 24 -34.69 21.33 -14.97
C LYS A 24 -34.67 21.56 -13.44
N TYR A 25 -33.49 21.52 -12.81
CA TYR A 25 -33.35 21.86 -11.39
C TYR A 25 -33.50 23.37 -11.13
N GLN A 26 -32.97 24.24 -12.00
CA GLN A 26 -33.19 25.70 -11.90
C GLN A 26 -34.66 26.08 -12.05
N LEU A 27 -35.41 25.38 -12.91
CA LEU A 27 -36.86 25.59 -13.05
C LEU A 27 -37.63 25.18 -11.78
N ARG A 28 -37.35 23.98 -11.22
CA ARG A 28 -37.94 23.54 -9.94
C ARG A 28 -37.60 24.51 -8.79
N PHE A 29 -36.38 25.00 -8.76
CA PHE A 29 -35.90 25.98 -7.77
C PHE A 29 -36.68 27.30 -7.84
N LYS A 30 -36.90 27.88 -9.03
CA LYS A 30 -37.72 29.10 -9.18
C LYS A 30 -39.15 28.92 -8.68
N VAL A 31 -39.80 27.80 -9.01
CA VAL A 31 -41.17 27.49 -8.56
C VAL A 31 -41.26 27.35 -7.03
N LEU A 32 -40.19 26.90 -6.36
CA LEU A 32 -40.13 26.86 -4.89
C LEU A 32 -39.89 28.24 -4.27
N GLU A 33 -39.06 29.10 -4.88
CA GLU A 33 -38.90 30.49 -4.42
C GLU A 33 -40.16 31.34 -4.62
N GLU A 34 -40.94 31.10 -5.68
CA GLU A 34 -42.24 31.75 -5.89
C GLU A 34 -43.27 31.32 -4.83
N LYS A 35 -43.33 30.03 -4.48
CA LYS A 35 -44.18 29.54 -3.38
C LYS A 35 -43.77 30.11 -2.02
N LEU A 36 -42.46 30.24 -1.75
CA LEU A 36 -41.96 30.88 -0.52
C LEU A 36 -42.35 32.37 -0.40
N LYS A 37 -42.55 33.08 -1.51
CA LYS A 37 -43.01 34.48 -1.53
C LYS A 37 -44.52 34.64 -1.38
N ALA A 38 -45.30 33.56 -1.52
CA ALA A 38 -46.76 33.60 -1.59
C ALA A 38 -47.48 33.40 -0.23
N SER A 39 -46.78 33.44 0.89
CA SER A 39 -47.32 33.18 2.24
C SER A 39 -47.32 34.45 3.11
N PRO A 40 -48.48 35.13 3.34
CA PRO A 40 -48.56 36.43 4.00
C PRO A 40 -49.04 36.38 5.47
N ASN A 41 -48.68 37.41 6.24
CA ASN A 41 -49.30 37.77 7.52
C ASN A 41 -50.20 39.02 7.33
N GLY A 42 -51.38 39.09 7.95
CA GLY A 42 -52.13 40.36 8.10
C GLY A 42 -53.66 40.32 7.96
N PHE A 43 -54.36 40.31 9.11
CA PHE A 43 -55.80 40.46 9.32
C PHE A 43 -56.55 41.54 8.50
N SER A 44 -57.86 41.32 8.21
CA SER A 44 -58.92 42.18 8.79
C SER A 44 -60.38 41.64 8.70
N ARG A 45 -61.10 41.77 9.84
CA ARG A 45 -62.54 42.06 10.09
C ARG A 45 -63.72 41.20 9.53
N THR A 46 -64.70 41.06 10.43
CA THR A 46 -66.05 40.40 10.43
C THR A 46 -67.16 41.39 9.94
N PRO A 47 -68.51 41.16 10.01
CA PRO A 47 -69.31 40.05 10.62
C PRO A 47 -70.63 39.56 9.92
N LYS A 48 -71.26 38.48 10.46
CA LYS A 48 -72.71 38.09 10.43
C LYS A 48 -73.40 37.93 9.05
N GLU A 49 -74.61 37.36 8.86
CA GLU A 49 -75.74 36.88 9.69
C GLU A 49 -76.38 35.65 8.96
N GLU A 50 -76.70 34.51 9.59
CA GLU A 50 -77.95 34.10 10.28
C GLU A 50 -79.24 33.94 9.41
N ARG A 51 -79.88 32.75 9.51
CA ARG A 51 -81.26 32.37 9.04
C ARG A 51 -81.53 32.26 7.51
N SER A 52 -82.53 31.52 7.00
CA SER A 52 -83.29 30.32 7.45
C SER A 52 -84.22 29.82 6.31
N ILE A 53 -84.97 28.73 6.53
CA ILE A 53 -86.23 28.30 5.87
C ILE A 53 -86.15 27.39 4.61
N ARG A 54 -86.95 26.31 4.69
CA ARG A 54 -87.57 25.42 3.67
C ARG A 54 -86.77 24.28 3.01
N ASN A 55 -87.17 23.08 3.42
CA ASN A 55 -87.30 21.88 2.59
C ASN A 55 -87.88 22.18 1.20
N GLY A 56 -87.31 21.55 0.17
CA GLY A 56 -87.87 21.52 -1.19
C GLY A 56 -87.11 20.51 -2.05
N HIS A 57 -87.65 19.31 -2.22
CA HIS A 57 -87.06 18.27 -3.06
C HIS A 57 -86.75 18.76 -4.48
N LEU A 58 -85.59 18.39 -5.02
CA LEU A 58 -85.53 17.77 -6.34
C LEU A 58 -84.31 16.86 -6.51
N ARG A 59 -84.57 15.61 -6.90
CA ARG A 59 -83.64 14.60 -7.49
C ARG A 59 -82.40 14.16 -6.68
N ARG A 60 -82.65 13.11 -5.89
CA ARG A 60 -81.88 11.84 -5.82
C ARG A 60 -80.37 11.89 -5.49
N GLN A 61 -80.12 11.45 -4.25
CA GLN A 61 -79.21 10.35 -3.92
C GLN A 61 -77.76 10.43 -4.43
N SER A 62 -76.89 10.88 -3.52
CA SER A 62 -75.73 10.11 -3.03
C SER A 62 -75.11 9.09 -4.01
N LEU A 63 -73.95 9.38 -4.59
CA LEU A 63 -72.66 9.08 -3.92
C LEU A 63 -72.54 7.63 -3.41
N GLY A 64 -72.72 6.67 -4.33
CA GLY A 64 -72.05 5.37 -4.30
C GLY A 64 -71.12 5.28 -5.52
N GLY A 65 -69.89 4.81 -5.35
CA GLY A 65 -68.82 4.98 -6.35
C GLY A 65 -68.92 4.06 -7.58
N VAL A 66 -68.90 4.67 -8.77
CA VAL A 66 -68.65 4.09 -10.10
C VAL A 66 -67.97 5.24 -10.89
N GLU A 67 -66.90 5.12 -11.68
CA GLU A 67 -66.69 4.47 -13.01
C GLU A 67 -65.20 4.67 -13.37
N ASN A 68 -64.49 3.93 -14.24
CA ASN A 68 -64.73 2.70 -15.02
C ASN A 68 -63.43 1.86 -14.98
N LEU A 69 -63.41 0.53 -14.94
CA LEU A 69 -63.80 -0.46 -15.98
C LEU A 69 -63.08 -0.26 -17.35
N SER A 70 -62.73 -1.30 -18.13
CA SER A 70 -62.40 -2.72 -17.85
C SER A 70 -61.79 -3.36 -19.14
N ARG A 71 -61.56 -4.69 -19.15
CA ARG A 71 -61.41 -5.63 -20.30
C ARG A 71 -61.60 -5.06 -21.74
N ALA A 72 -60.83 -5.46 -22.77
CA ALA A 72 -60.62 -6.87 -23.15
C ALA A 72 -59.50 -7.13 -24.19
N THR A 73 -59.05 -8.40 -24.20
CA THR A 73 -58.42 -9.22 -25.27
C THR A 73 -58.22 -8.68 -26.71
N SER A 74 -57.05 -8.97 -27.31
CA SER A 74 -56.93 -10.01 -28.38
C SER A 74 -55.48 -10.19 -28.91
N ASN A 75 -55.24 -11.26 -29.69
CA ASN A 75 -53.93 -11.70 -30.23
C ASN A 75 -53.62 -11.08 -31.61
N GLY A 76 -52.35 -11.12 -32.06
CA GLY A 76 -51.96 -10.89 -33.48
C GLY A 76 -50.60 -10.21 -33.67
N PHE A 77 -49.45 -10.91 -33.60
CA PHE A 77 -48.75 -11.64 -34.68
C PHE A 77 -48.25 -10.82 -35.90
N LEU A 78 -46.91 -10.80 -36.04
CA LEU A 78 -46.04 -10.73 -37.24
C LEU A 78 -46.55 -10.14 -38.58
N SER A 79 -45.71 -9.28 -39.20
CA SER A 79 -45.05 -9.64 -40.49
C SER A 79 -43.85 -8.74 -40.85
N LYS A 80 -42.99 -9.25 -41.75
CA LYS A 80 -41.84 -8.56 -42.39
C LYS A 80 -42.23 -8.00 -43.77
N LYS A 81 -41.53 -6.95 -44.25
CA LYS A 81 -40.93 -6.77 -45.61
C LYS A 81 -40.59 -5.28 -45.86
N THR A 82 -39.32 -4.84 -45.96
CA THR A 82 -38.30 -4.92 -47.04
C THR A 82 -38.43 -3.88 -48.17
N ASN A 83 -37.27 -3.33 -48.57
CA ASN A 83 -36.98 -2.60 -49.84
C ASN A 83 -37.53 -1.15 -49.99
N SER A 84 -36.93 -0.25 -50.78
CA SER A 84 -35.53 -0.10 -51.28
C SER A 84 -35.35 1.20 -52.08
N GLN A 85 -34.12 1.75 -52.16
CA GLN A 85 -33.67 2.78 -53.14
C GLN A 85 -34.41 4.15 -53.12
N CYS A 86 -34.06 5.18 -53.91
CA CYS A 86 -32.77 5.83 -54.23
C CYS A 86 -33.09 7.09 -55.09
N GLY A 87 -32.36 8.22 -54.99
CA GLY A 87 -32.48 9.30 -55.99
C GLY A 87 -32.21 10.75 -55.56
N SER A 88 -31.16 11.32 -56.14
CA SER A 88 -30.70 12.72 -56.21
C SER A 88 -31.71 13.86 -56.50
N PHE A 89 -31.33 15.11 -56.16
CA PHE A 89 -31.67 16.34 -56.92
C PHE A 89 -30.55 17.41 -56.87
N GLN A 90 -30.73 18.57 -57.55
CA GLN A 90 -29.64 19.37 -58.15
C GLN A 90 -29.39 20.81 -57.62
N SER A 91 -28.11 21.20 -57.60
CA SER A 91 -27.46 22.45 -58.12
C SER A 91 -28.19 23.82 -58.24
N ILE A 92 -27.52 24.89 -57.77
CA ILE A 92 -27.41 26.29 -58.30
C ILE A 92 -26.19 26.95 -57.56
N LYS A 93 -25.11 27.46 -58.19
CA LYS A 93 -24.85 28.74 -58.91
C LYS A 93 -24.98 30.03 -58.04
N ALA A 94 -24.10 31.06 -58.09
CA ALA A 94 -22.79 31.25 -58.74
C ALA A 94 -22.01 32.51 -58.25
N SER A 95 -20.71 32.62 -58.61
CA SER A 95 -19.89 33.86 -58.79
C SER A 95 -19.44 34.72 -57.58
N ALA A 96 -18.41 35.59 -57.67
CA ALA A 96 -17.12 35.64 -58.42
C ALA A 96 -16.24 36.87 -58.01
N LEU A 97 -14.97 36.91 -58.44
CA LEU A 97 -13.86 37.93 -58.30
C LEU A 97 -12.78 37.50 -57.26
N LEU A 98 -11.47 37.32 -57.56
CA LEU A 98 -10.45 38.04 -58.37
C LEU A 98 -9.94 39.32 -57.67
N GLN A 99 -8.63 39.64 -57.57
CA GLN A 99 -7.45 39.12 -58.30
C GLN A 99 -6.09 39.21 -57.50
N HIS A 100 -4.95 39.08 -58.21
CA HIS A 100 -3.53 39.01 -57.75
C HIS A 100 -3.00 40.29 -57.01
N ALA A 101 -1.74 40.44 -56.52
CA ALA A 101 -0.46 39.79 -56.88
C ALA A 101 0.73 39.96 -55.87
N THR A 102 1.68 38.99 -55.92
CA THR A 102 3.18 39.10 -55.91
C THR A 102 4.01 40.00 -54.95
N ILE A 103 5.13 39.41 -54.42
CA ILE A 103 6.51 40.00 -54.29
C ILE A 103 6.69 41.09 -53.18
N SER A 104 7.79 41.23 -52.38
CA SER A 104 9.09 40.53 -52.24
C SER A 104 9.81 40.75 -50.88
N SER A 105 10.74 39.82 -50.56
CA SER A 105 12.14 40.00 -50.06
C SER A 105 12.55 40.85 -48.83
N GLY A 106 13.39 40.22 -47.98
CA GLY A 106 14.45 40.83 -47.16
C GLY A 106 14.05 41.38 -45.78
N SER A 107 14.96 41.70 -44.85
CA SER A 107 16.33 41.23 -44.53
C SER A 107 16.96 42.17 -43.47
N PHE A 108 17.71 41.64 -42.49
CA PHE A 108 18.53 42.40 -41.51
C PHE A 108 17.73 43.31 -40.53
N ASP A 109 18.22 43.73 -39.35
CA ASP A 109 19.24 43.18 -38.41
C ASP A 109 19.18 43.91 -37.04
N GLY A 110 19.76 43.32 -35.98
CA GLY A 110 20.34 43.99 -34.81
C GLY A 110 19.44 44.75 -33.81
N GLY A 111 20.07 45.31 -32.77
CA GLY A 111 19.54 46.47 -32.02
C GLY A 111 19.12 46.31 -30.55
N SER A 112 20.03 45.93 -29.64
CA SER A 112 19.79 46.00 -28.19
C SER A 112 19.93 47.43 -27.62
N ARG A 113 19.05 47.86 -26.68
CA ARG A 113 19.45 48.48 -25.38
C ARG A 113 18.27 48.74 -24.42
N SER A 114 18.58 49.30 -23.25
CA SER A 114 17.83 49.31 -21.98
C SER A 114 17.72 50.72 -21.36
N VAL A 115 17.32 50.81 -20.07
CA VAL A 115 17.12 52.02 -19.20
C VAL A 115 15.99 52.97 -19.68
N ASP A 116 15.26 53.73 -18.85
CA ASP A 116 15.29 54.08 -17.40
C ASP A 116 13.88 53.86 -16.76
N ARG A 117 13.54 53.95 -15.46
CA ARG A 117 14.14 54.26 -14.14
C ARG A 117 13.49 55.48 -13.41
N ASP A 118 12.88 55.19 -12.24
CA ASP A 118 12.61 56.08 -11.08
C ASP A 118 11.68 57.34 -11.19
N LYS A 119 10.55 57.28 -10.43
CA LYS A 119 10.16 58.19 -9.30
C LYS A 119 9.17 59.39 -9.41
N LEU A 120 8.20 59.34 -8.46
CA LEU A 120 7.66 60.38 -7.54
C LEU A 120 6.55 61.40 -7.95
N VAL A 121 5.40 61.29 -7.22
CA VAL A 121 4.77 62.32 -6.32
C VAL A 121 3.52 63.16 -6.74
N THR A 122 2.65 63.36 -5.73
CA THR A 122 1.51 64.30 -5.50
C THR A 122 0.10 64.10 -6.09
N ASN A 123 -0.89 64.41 -5.23
CA ASN A 123 -2.33 64.57 -5.51
C ASN A 123 -2.67 66.03 -5.95
N PRO A 124 -3.93 66.32 -6.30
CA PRO A 124 -4.68 67.35 -5.54
C PRO A 124 -6.15 66.96 -5.20
N THR A 125 -6.92 67.88 -4.60
CA THR A 125 -8.21 67.64 -3.90
C THR A 125 -9.30 68.72 -4.13
N GLU A 126 -10.58 68.35 -3.91
CA GLU A 126 -11.78 69.20 -3.60
C GLU A 126 -12.38 70.11 -4.72
N LYS A 127 -13.71 70.38 -4.80
CA LYS A 127 -14.52 71.22 -3.87
C LYS A 127 -16.07 71.21 -4.09
N TYR A 128 -16.85 71.16 -2.97
CA TYR A 128 -18.22 71.72 -2.65
C TYR A 128 -19.42 71.38 -3.61
N ASP A 129 -20.74 71.62 -3.38
CA ASP A 129 -21.64 72.15 -2.28
C ASP A 129 -23.10 71.59 -2.51
N GLY A 130 -24.20 71.83 -1.77
CA GLY A 130 -24.45 72.53 -0.48
C GLY A 130 -25.94 72.92 -0.20
N LEU A 131 -26.47 72.60 1.01
CA LEU A 131 -27.58 73.26 1.80
C LEU A 131 -29.07 73.26 1.30
N PRO A 132 -30.10 73.48 2.18
CA PRO A 132 -30.24 73.43 3.67
C PRO A 132 -31.36 72.40 4.13
N ASP A 133 -32.26 72.46 5.14
CA ASP A 133 -32.68 73.41 6.23
C ASP A 133 -33.48 72.68 7.41
N ALA A 134 -34.24 73.43 8.25
CA ALA A 134 -34.98 73.08 9.51
C ALA A 134 -36.41 72.46 9.39
N GLY A 135 -37.13 72.00 10.44
CA GLY A 135 -36.84 71.74 11.89
C GLY A 135 -38.11 71.67 12.80
N ASP A 136 -38.06 71.02 14.00
CA ASP A 136 -38.76 71.38 15.29
C ASP A 136 -38.81 70.27 16.42
N GLN A 137 -38.25 70.59 17.61
CA GLN A 137 -38.81 70.63 19.01
C GLN A 137 -39.86 69.57 19.54
N ILE A 138 -39.94 69.12 20.84
CA ILE A 138 -39.25 69.43 22.14
C ILE A 138 -39.51 68.37 23.29
N HIS A 139 -38.66 68.31 24.35
CA HIS A 139 -38.74 67.71 25.75
C HIS A 139 -39.48 66.36 26.09
N SER A 140 -39.00 65.37 26.88
CA SER A 140 -38.44 65.21 28.28
C SER A 140 -39.51 65.03 29.40
N LYS A 141 -39.36 64.28 30.54
CA LYS A 141 -38.19 63.71 31.28
C LYS A 141 -38.61 62.52 32.24
N MET A 142 -37.69 62.03 33.10
CA MET A 142 -37.79 60.82 33.98
C MET A 142 -38.60 60.95 35.31
N ILE A 143 -39.01 59.81 35.94
CA ILE A 143 -38.68 59.33 37.34
C ILE A 143 -39.45 58.02 37.75
N LYS A 144 -39.03 57.30 38.83
CA LYS A 144 -39.60 56.04 39.44
C LYS A 144 -40.15 56.32 40.88
N PRO A 145 -40.26 55.40 41.90
CA PRO A 145 -40.48 53.91 42.01
C PRO A 145 -41.55 53.46 43.09
N HIS A 146 -41.65 52.12 43.34
CA HIS A 146 -41.98 51.38 44.61
C HIS A 146 -43.28 50.51 44.77
N GLU A 147 -43.07 49.26 45.28
CA GLU A 147 -43.82 48.43 46.28
C GLU A 147 -45.34 48.08 46.16
N GLU A 148 -45.89 46.92 46.59
CA GLU A 148 -45.36 45.58 46.97
C GLU A 148 -46.51 44.50 47.05
N ASN A 149 -46.17 43.19 47.13
CA ASN A 149 -46.97 42.01 47.60
C ASN A 149 -48.20 41.45 46.82
N GLY A 150 -48.43 40.11 46.85
CA GLY A 150 -49.80 39.53 46.82
C GLY A 150 -50.22 38.28 45.99
N PHE A 151 -49.58 37.10 46.08
CA PHE A 151 -50.12 35.70 45.92
C PHE A 151 -51.26 35.28 44.92
N SER A 152 -50.96 34.21 44.12
CA SER A 152 -51.87 33.13 43.61
C SER A 152 -52.90 33.45 42.47
N ILE A 153 -53.48 32.51 41.70
CA ILE A 153 -53.54 31.02 41.76
C ILE A 153 -53.69 30.33 40.37
N ASP A 154 -53.24 29.07 40.26
CA ASP A 154 -53.52 27.98 39.29
C ASP A 154 -53.30 28.05 37.75
N LYS A 155 -53.40 26.87 37.10
CA LYS A 155 -53.02 26.50 35.72
C LYS A 155 -54.22 26.17 34.84
N THR A 156 -54.08 26.28 33.50
CA THR A 156 -54.50 25.19 32.56
C THR A 156 -53.88 25.37 31.16
N LYS A 157 -54.01 24.35 30.29
CA LYS A 157 -53.35 24.25 28.97
C LYS A 157 -54.24 24.76 27.82
N THR A 158 -53.62 25.31 26.79
CA THR A 158 -53.79 24.86 25.37
C THR A 158 -52.71 25.47 24.48
N GLU A 159 -51.82 24.64 23.94
CA GLU A 159 -50.97 24.93 22.78
C GLU A 159 -51.14 23.79 21.77
N GLN A 160 -51.71 24.06 20.59
CA GLN A 160 -51.64 23.21 19.40
C GLN A 160 -52.39 23.90 18.24
N ASP A 161 -51.66 24.56 17.33
CA ASP A 161 -52.03 24.71 15.90
C ASP A 161 -50.90 25.35 15.06
N ASP A 162 -50.18 26.37 15.58
CA ASP A 162 -49.15 27.12 14.83
C ASP A 162 -47.95 26.29 14.31
N CYS A 163 -47.73 25.10 14.86
CA CYS A 163 -46.54 24.27 14.60
C CYS A 163 -46.41 23.80 13.14
N VAL A 164 -47.54 23.52 12.47
CA VAL A 164 -47.55 22.89 11.13
C VAL A 164 -47.02 23.82 10.03
N SER A 165 -47.32 25.12 10.13
CA SER A 165 -46.89 26.12 9.15
C SER A 165 -45.36 26.32 9.17
N GLY A 166 -44.79 26.42 10.37
CA GLY A 166 -43.35 26.53 10.58
C GLY A 166 -42.59 25.32 10.05
N MET A 167 -43.06 24.09 10.36
CA MET A 167 -42.42 22.87 9.85
C MET A 167 -42.42 22.79 8.31
N LEU A 168 -43.51 23.18 7.65
CA LEU A 168 -43.59 23.18 6.19
C LEU A 168 -42.64 24.22 5.56
N TYR A 169 -42.54 25.41 6.16
CA TYR A 169 -41.58 26.44 5.75
C TYR A 169 -40.14 25.94 5.85
N ASP A 170 -39.79 25.33 6.99
CA ASP A 170 -38.46 24.76 7.25
C ASP A 170 -38.09 23.62 6.31
N MET A 171 -39.05 22.75 5.97
CA MET A 171 -38.85 21.67 4.99
C MET A 171 -38.59 22.24 3.59
N ILE A 172 -39.34 23.26 3.16
CA ILE A 172 -39.13 23.90 1.86
C ILE A 172 -37.78 24.63 1.83
N GLN A 173 -37.38 25.33 2.90
CA GLN A 173 -36.05 25.95 3.00
C GLN A 173 -34.92 24.91 2.93
N LYS A 174 -35.06 23.75 3.59
CA LYS A 174 -34.09 22.64 3.52
C LYS A 174 -34.00 22.05 2.10
N GLU A 175 -35.11 21.88 1.38
CA GLU A 175 -35.07 21.44 -0.01
C GLU A 175 -34.45 22.50 -0.94
N VAL A 176 -34.76 23.78 -0.75
CA VAL A 176 -34.19 24.91 -1.50
C VAL A 176 -32.67 25.02 -1.30
N LEU A 177 -32.18 24.87 -0.07
CA LEU A 177 -30.74 24.81 0.24
C LEU A 177 -30.06 23.59 -0.41
N THR A 178 -30.72 22.42 -0.39
CA THR A 178 -30.22 21.19 -1.02
C THR A 178 -30.13 21.35 -2.54
N LEU A 179 -31.16 21.91 -3.18
CA LEU A 179 -31.15 22.21 -4.62
C LEU A 179 -30.08 23.26 -4.99
N ARG A 180 -29.85 24.29 -4.16
CA ARG A 180 -28.74 25.24 -4.35
C ARG A 180 -27.35 24.57 -4.23
N LYS A 181 -27.21 23.52 -3.41
CA LYS A 181 -25.97 22.72 -3.35
C LYS A 181 -25.81 21.88 -4.63
N VAL A 182 -26.83 21.11 -5.01
CA VAL A 182 -26.80 20.26 -6.22
C VAL A 182 -26.57 21.08 -7.50
N CYS A 183 -27.19 22.27 -7.65
CA CYS A 183 -26.93 23.14 -8.81
C CYS A 183 -25.47 23.57 -8.91
N ARG A 184 -24.83 23.96 -7.80
CA ARG A 184 -23.39 24.35 -7.78
C ARG A 184 -22.46 23.18 -8.06
N GLU A 185 -22.78 21.99 -7.55
CA GLU A 185 -22.06 20.76 -7.87
C GLU A 185 -22.18 20.40 -9.36
N LYS A 186 -23.35 20.67 -9.98
CA LYS A 186 -23.54 20.52 -11.43
C LYS A 186 -22.87 21.61 -12.26
N ASP A 187 -22.78 22.84 -11.77
CA ASP A 187 -22.02 23.92 -12.42
C ASP A 187 -20.52 23.57 -12.49
N GLN A 188 -19.94 23.05 -11.41
CA GLN A 188 -18.55 22.60 -11.41
C GLN A 188 -18.36 21.35 -12.30
N SER A 189 -19.25 20.36 -12.22
CA SER A 189 -19.22 19.15 -13.07
C SER A 189 -19.32 19.46 -14.57
N LEU A 190 -20.05 20.51 -14.97
CA LEU A 190 -20.09 20.99 -16.35
C LEU A 190 -18.76 21.63 -16.75
N LYS A 191 -18.22 22.53 -15.92
CA LYS A 191 -16.93 23.19 -16.18
C LYS A 191 -15.78 22.18 -16.32
N ASP A 192 -15.69 21.21 -15.41
CA ASP A 192 -14.68 20.15 -15.43
C ASP A 192 -14.77 19.29 -16.72
N LYS A 193 -15.97 19.18 -17.32
CA LYS A 193 -16.19 18.47 -18.59
C LYS A 193 -15.84 19.32 -19.80
N ASP A 194 -16.14 20.62 -19.78
CA ASP A 194 -15.77 21.54 -20.86
C ASP A 194 -14.23 21.67 -20.96
N ASP A 195 -13.53 21.79 -19.82
CA ASP A 195 -12.07 21.75 -19.75
C ASP A 195 -11.50 20.42 -20.30
N ALA A 196 -12.17 19.29 -20.04
CA ALA A 196 -11.79 17.98 -20.56
C ALA A 196 -12.06 17.83 -22.08
N ILE A 197 -13.15 18.42 -22.59
CA ILE A 197 -13.47 18.47 -24.02
C ILE A 197 -12.42 19.30 -24.77
N GLU A 198 -12.03 20.47 -24.24
CA GLU A 198 -10.97 21.30 -24.82
C GLU A 198 -9.62 20.57 -24.85
N MET A 199 -9.26 19.88 -23.76
CA MET A 199 -8.05 19.06 -23.68
C MET A 199 -8.05 17.92 -24.71
N LEU A 200 -9.19 17.24 -24.91
CA LEU A 200 -9.35 16.20 -25.92
C LEU A 200 -9.24 16.76 -27.35
N ALA A 201 -9.85 17.91 -27.63
CA ALA A 201 -9.77 18.59 -28.93
C ALA A 201 -8.32 18.96 -29.29
N LYS A 202 -7.60 19.63 -28.39
CA LYS A 202 -6.16 19.97 -28.54
C LYS A 202 -5.30 18.73 -28.79
N LYS A 203 -5.62 17.61 -28.14
CA LYS A 203 -4.90 16.33 -28.30
C LYS A 203 -5.17 15.66 -29.66
N VAL A 204 -6.39 15.74 -30.17
CA VAL A 204 -6.76 15.29 -31.53
C VAL A 204 -6.06 16.15 -32.59
N GLU A 205 -6.01 17.46 -32.43
CA GLU A 205 -5.31 18.37 -33.34
C GLU A 205 -3.79 18.10 -33.39
N THR A 206 -3.17 17.92 -32.23
CA THR A 206 -1.74 17.59 -32.11
C THR A 206 -1.41 16.26 -32.81
N LEU A 207 -2.27 15.25 -32.69
CA LEU A 207 -2.11 13.97 -33.37
C LEU A 207 -2.28 14.06 -34.89
N ASN A 208 -3.21 14.89 -35.40
CA ASN A 208 -3.32 15.16 -36.84
C ASN A 208 -2.02 15.74 -37.39
N LYS A 209 -1.46 16.76 -36.72
CA LYS A 209 -0.19 17.40 -37.13
C LYS A 209 0.98 16.41 -37.14
N ALA A 210 1.07 15.54 -36.12
CA ALA A 210 2.08 14.48 -36.07
C ALA A 210 1.92 13.45 -37.21
N MET A 211 0.69 13.02 -37.51
CA MET A 211 0.42 12.12 -38.64
C MET A 211 0.77 12.75 -39.99
N GLU A 212 0.54 14.05 -40.17
CA GLU A 212 0.88 14.75 -41.41
C GLU A 212 2.39 14.85 -41.63
N VAL A 213 3.18 15.03 -40.56
CA VAL A 213 4.65 15.00 -40.60
C VAL A 213 5.16 13.61 -40.99
N GLU A 214 4.65 12.54 -40.37
CA GLU A 214 5.10 11.18 -40.69
C GLU A 214 4.66 10.74 -42.10
N ALA A 215 3.48 11.17 -42.56
CA ALA A 215 3.04 10.98 -43.94
C ALA A 215 3.95 11.72 -44.96
N LYS A 216 4.42 12.93 -44.63
CA LYS A 216 5.42 13.66 -45.45
C LYS A 216 6.78 12.98 -45.45
N LYS A 217 7.17 12.34 -44.34
CA LYS A 217 8.40 11.53 -44.25
C LYS A 217 8.31 10.26 -45.10
N MET A 218 7.27 9.44 -44.92
CA MET A 218 7.08 8.22 -45.73
C MET A 218 7.01 8.52 -47.24
N ARG A 219 6.39 9.63 -47.66
CA ARG A 219 6.40 10.06 -49.07
C ARG A 219 7.81 10.39 -49.60
N ARG A 220 8.72 10.89 -48.77
CA ARG A 220 10.12 11.12 -49.14
C ARG A 220 10.91 9.82 -49.23
N GLU A 221 10.65 8.87 -48.33
CA GLU A 221 11.27 7.54 -48.33
C GLU A 221 10.83 6.73 -49.56
N VAL A 222 9.54 6.75 -49.91
CA VAL A 222 9.02 6.13 -51.15
C VAL A 222 9.64 6.79 -52.39
N ALA A 223 9.67 8.13 -52.47
CA ALA A 223 10.28 8.85 -53.60
C ALA A 223 11.82 8.66 -53.71
N ALA A 224 12.48 8.22 -52.63
CA ALA A 224 13.88 7.80 -52.67
C ALA A 224 14.02 6.38 -53.25
N MET A 225 13.23 5.43 -52.76
CA MET A 225 13.20 4.05 -53.28
C MET A 225 12.80 4.00 -54.77
N GLU A 226 11.83 4.83 -55.20
CA GLU A 226 11.45 4.94 -56.62
C GLU A 226 12.63 5.42 -57.50
N LYS A 227 13.47 6.34 -57.00
CA LYS A 227 14.69 6.77 -57.71
C LYS A 227 15.74 5.68 -57.78
N GLU A 228 15.93 4.90 -56.72
CA GLU A 228 16.85 3.76 -56.71
C GLU A 228 16.38 2.65 -57.68
N VAL A 229 15.08 2.34 -57.69
CA VAL A 229 14.49 1.35 -58.61
C VAL A 229 14.58 1.82 -60.08
N VAL A 230 14.43 3.12 -60.35
CA VAL A 230 14.67 3.68 -61.69
C VAL A 230 16.16 3.63 -62.06
N ALA A 231 17.08 3.92 -61.14
CA ALA A 231 18.52 3.84 -61.37
C ALA A 231 19.00 2.40 -61.66
N MET A 232 18.32 1.37 -61.14
CA MET A 232 18.62 -0.03 -61.43
C MET A 232 18.11 -0.51 -62.82
N ARG A 233 17.39 0.32 -63.59
CA ARG A 233 16.95 -0.01 -64.96
C ARG A 233 17.85 0.63 -66.03
N ILE A 234 18.96 -0.05 -66.32
CA ILE A 234 19.78 0.22 -67.52
C ILE A 234 19.41 -0.78 -68.63
N PRO A 235 19.32 -0.38 -69.91
CA PRO A 235 18.94 -1.28 -71.01
C PRO A 235 20.00 -2.37 -71.28
N LYS A 236 19.53 -3.56 -71.70
CA LYS A 236 20.41 -4.57 -72.32
C LYS A 236 20.53 -4.29 -73.82
N GLU A 237 21.74 -4.00 -74.32
CA GLU A 237 22.20 -4.60 -75.57
C GLU A 237 23.73 -4.47 -75.81
N GLN A 238 24.23 -5.37 -76.68
CA GLN A 238 25.48 -5.32 -77.45
C GLN A 238 26.85 -5.48 -76.75
N ASP A 239 27.32 -6.74 -76.72
CA ASP A 239 28.75 -7.09 -76.79
C ASP A 239 29.41 -6.57 -78.08
N ARG A 240 30.70 -6.18 -78.02
CA ARG A 240 31.78 -6.66 -78.94
C ARG A 240 33.16 -6.01 -78.75
N LYS A 241 34.20 -6.79 -79.13
CA LYS A 241 35.64 -6.47 -79.33
C LYS A 241 36.44 -6.18 -78.03
N VAL A 242 37.56 -6.85 -77.70
CA VAL A 242 38.80 -7.29 -78.42
C VAL A 242 39.87 -6.20 -78.51
N GLY A 243 41.06 -6.44 -77.90
CA GLY A 243 42.34 -5.95 -78.44
C GLY A 243 43.40 -5.32 -77.50
N ARG A 244 44.26 -6.15 -76.91
CA ARG A 244 45.75 -6.01 -76.79
C ARG A 244 46.44 -4.67 -76.37
N LEU A 245 47.37 -4.81 -75.37
CA LEU A 245 48.73 -4.20 -75.27
C LEU A 245 48.84 -2.66 -75.02
N SER A 246 49.92 -2.07 -74.43
CA SER A 246 51.03 -2.54 -73.56
C SER A 246 51.92 -1.36 -73.05
N GLY A 247 52.55 -1.49 -71.88
CA GLY A 247 53.64 -0.61 -71.35
C GLY A 247 53.26 0.19 -70.09
N THR A 248 53.90 0.11 -68.90
CA THR A 248 55.29 0.45 -68.45
C THR A 248 55.58 1.96 -68.43
N HIS A 249 56.01 2.63 -67.34
CA HIS A 249 56.49 2.26 -65.98
C HIS A 249 55.72 3.05 -64.87
N GLY A 250 55.88 2.88 -63.55
CA GLY A 250 56.59 1.87 -62.72
C GLY A 250 56.91 2.38 -61.28
N ALA A 251 56.96 1.45 -60.29
CA ALA A 251 57.30 1.65 -58.86
C ALA A 251 56.31 2.54 -58.03
N VAL A 252 56.25 2.55 -56.68
CA VAL A 252 57.15 2.11 -55.58
C VAL A 252 56.34 1.54 -54.37
N ILE A 253 56.83 0.46 -53.73
CA ILE A 253 56.56 -0.09 -52.36
C ILE A 253 55.12 -0.40 -51.89
N GLY A 254 54.94 -1.66 -51.45
CA GLY A 254 53.99 -2.13 -50.44
C GLY A 254 54.47 -3.49 -49.89
N VAL A 255 54.64 -3.65 -48.58
CA VAL A 255 55.46 -4.74 -47.99
C VAL A 255 54.68 -6.06 -47.82
N LEU A 256 55.38 -7.19 -48.01
CA LEU A 256 54.86 -8.56 -48.03
C LEU A 256 54.91 -9.31 -46.68
N SER A 257 54.08 -10.35 -46.60
CA SER A 257 54.02 -11.40 -45.58
C SER A 257 55.12 -12.48 -45.70
N HIS A 258 55.49 -13.12 -44.56
CA HIS A 258 56.21 -14.41 -44.37
C HIS A 258 56.05 -14.83 -42.88
N SER A 259 56.27 -16.04 -42.35
CA SER A 259 56.27 -17.46 -42.79
C SER A 259 56.43 -18.33 -41.50
N SER A 260 56.20 -19.66 -41.38
CA SER A 260 55.48 -20.70 -42.14
C SER A 260 55.51 -22.04 -41.33
N ARG A 261 55.04 -23.16 -41.90
CA ARG A 261 55.29 -24.58 -41.49
C ARG A 261 54.79 -25.14 -40.14
N SER A 262 53.58 -25.69 -40.19
CA SER A 262 53.20 -27.09 -39.81
C SER A 262 54.14 -28.01 -38.98
N SER A 263 53.62 -28.61 -37.90
CA SER A 263 53.50 -30.08 -37.70
C SER A 263 52.74 -30.45 -36.38
N PHE A 264 52.37 -31.73 -36.21
CA PHE A 264 51.53 -32.35 -35.16
C PHE A 264 52.38 -33.25 -34.21
N PRO A 265 51.86 -33.93 -33.13
CA PRO A 265 50.62 -33.75 -32.32
C PRO A 265 50.81 -33.86 -30.76
N SER A 266 49.72 -33.57 -30.01
CA SER A 266 49.27 -34.19 -28.73
C SER A 266 50.23 -34.54 -27.57
N THR A 267 49.97 -33.98 -26.36
CA THR A 267 50.15 -34.70 -25.08
C THR A 267 49.23 -34.16 -23.96
N ARG A 268 49.16 -34.88 -22.81
CA ARG A 268 48.29 -34.63 -21.63
C ARG A 268 48.89 -33.59 -20.65
N VAL A 269 48.05 -33.09 -19.71
CA VAL A 269 48.48 -32.40 -18.47
C VAL A 269 47.64 -32.89 -17.28
N SER A 270 48.27 -33.28 -16.16
CA SER A 270 47.62 -33.50 -14.84
C SER A 270 48.67 -33.68 -13.72
N SER A 271 48.22 -33.71 -12.45
CA SER A 271 48.97 -33.93 -11.17
C SER A 271 49.94 -32.77 -10.76
N HIS A 272 49.79 -32.10 -9.61
CA HIS A 272 50.11 -32.46 -8.19
C HIS A 272 51.55 -32.04 -7.77
N LEU A 273 51.92 -31.71 -6.52
CA LEU A 273 51.24 -31.48 -5.21
C LEU A 273 52.22 -30.74 -4.24
N LEU A 274 51.70 -30.11 -3.17
CA LEU A 274 52.44 -29.69 -1.93
C LEU A 274 53.51 -28.56 -2.13
N THR A 275 54.00 -27.80 -1.13
CA THR A 275 54.42 -28.16 0.25
C THR A 275 54.30 -26.99 1.25
N ARG A 276 54.41 -27.32 2.56
CA ARG A 276 54.34 -26.47 3.77
C ARG A 276 55.38 -25.34 3.83
N TYR A 277 55.08 -24.32 4.64
CA TYR A 277 56.06 -23.54 5.43
C TYR A 277 55.51 -23.29 6.84
N GLY A 278 56.37 -22.97 7.82
CA GLY A 278 55.92 -22.53 9.13
C GLY A 278 57.02 -22.10 10.12
N VAL A 279 56.59 -21.27 11.08
CA VAL A 279 57.06 -21.15 12.47
C VAL A 279 58.41 -20.44 12.76
N SER A 280 58.31 -19.33 13.50
CA SER A 280 59.30 -18.75 14.47
C SER A 280 60.57 -18.01 13.96
N PRO A 281 61.27 -17.21 14.82
CA PRO A 281 60.75 -16.26 15.84
C PRO A 281 61.58 -14.94 16.00
N MET A 282 60.99 -13.89 16.63
CA MET A 282 61.60 -12.79 17.45
C MET A 282 60.45 -11.78 17.79
N ALA A 283 60.28 -11.12 18.95
CA ALA A 283 61.16 -10.34 19.85
C ALA A 283 61.55 -8.94 19.28
N SER A 284 61.50 -7.80 19.99
CA SER A 284 61.00 -7.47 21.36
C SER A 284 60.96 -5.93 21.59
N MET A 285 60.27 -5.46 22.65
CA MET A 285 60.22 -4.05 23.16
C MET A 285 59.42 -3.05 22.31
N SER A 286 58.87 -1.93 22.83
CA SER A 286 59.04 -1.25 24.12
C SER A 286 57.75 -0.64 24.72
N SER A 287 57.78 -0.34 26.03
CA SER A 287 56.95 0.61 26.84
C SER A 287 55.98 1.57 26.10
N GLY A 288 54.80 1.95 26.60
CA GLY A 288 54.22 1.97 27.97
C GLY A 288 53.27 3.19 28.01
N ILE A 289 52.09 3.17 28.65
CA ILE A 289 51.80 3.20 30.10
C ILE A 289 50.50 2.42 30.35
N ALA A 290 50.41 1.70 31.47
CA ALA A 290 49.17 1.04 31.91
C ALA A 290 48.50 1.84 33.04
N THR A 291 47.16 1.86 33.05
CA THR A 291 46.36 2.23 34.23
C THR A 291 45.72 0.96 34.76
N GLU A 292 46.14 0.49 35.92
CA GLU A 292 45.70 -0.81 36.45
C GLU A 292 44.26 -0.74 36.98
N ALA A 293 43.39 -1.56 36.42
CA ALA A 293 42.13 -1.97 37.04
C ALA A 293 42.27 -3.45 37.40
N SER A 294 42.52 -3.73 38.69
CA SER A 294 42.81 -5.07 39.20
C SER A 294 41.57 -5.97 39.20
N TYR A 295 41.40 -6.74 38.13
CA TYR A 295 40.49 -7.90 38.16
C TYR A 295 41.17 -9.06 38.90
N GLU A 296 40.67 -9.40 40.08
CA GLU A 296 41.04 -10.64 40.77
C GLU A 296 40.62 -11.85 39.92
N SER A 297 41.59 -12.49 39.29
CA SER A 297 41.38 -13.73 38.54
C SER A 297 41.23 -14.91 39.51
N THR A 298 40.04 -15.03 40.09
CA THR A 298 39.63 -16.25 40.81
C THR A 298 39.77 -17.43 39.86
N SER A 299 40.69 -18.34 40.18
CA SER A 299 41.02 -19.53 39.40
C SER A 299 39.96 -20.61 39.54
N SER A 300 38.74 -20.32 39.06
CA SER A 300 37.62 -21.24 39.01
C SER A 300 38.05 -22.54 38.31
N THR A 301 38.07 -23.64 39.07
CA THR A 301 38.58 -24.91 38.60
C THR A 301 37.53 -25.57 37.71
N TYR A 302 37.64 -25.37 36.40
CA TYR A 302 36.72 -25.93 35.40
C TYR A 302 36.88 -27.46 35.30
N GLY A 303 36.24 -28.17 36.23
CA GLY A 303 36.13 -29.63 36.28
C GLY A 303 34.80 -30.14 35.74
N SER A 304 34.65 -31.46 35.65
CA SER A 304 33.43 -32.13 35.17
C SER A 304 32.17 -31.77 35.96
N GLU A 305 32.29 -31.42 37.23
CA GLU A 305 31.20 -30.99 38.11
C GLU A 305 30.53 -29.68 37.66
N GLN A 306 31.19 -28.87 36.82
CA GLN A 306 30.61 -27.65 36.23
C GLN A 306 29.84 -27.93 34.92
N ILE A 307 29.84 -29.17 34.43
CA ILE A 307 29.08 -29.59 33.23
C ILE A 307 27.65 -29.93 33.66
N GLN A 308 26.78 -28.91 33.67
CA GLN A 308 25.35 -29.11 33.96
C GLN A 308 24.65 -29.85 32.80
N VAL A 309 24.36 -31.13 33.01
CA VAL A 309 23.39 -31.87 32.19
C VAL A 309 21.98 -31.41 32.58
N LEU A 310 21.12 -31.18 31.59
CA LEU A 310 19.72 -30.80 31.77
C LEU A 310 18.84 -31.92 31.19
N GLU A 311 18.00 -32.51 32.03
CA GLU A 311 17.19 -33.68 31.67
C GLU A 311 15.76 -33.31 31.25
N GLY A 312 15.12 -34.19 30.46
CA GLY A 312 13.73 -34.02 30.02
C GLY A 312 13.49 -32.71 29.27
N LEU A 313 12.63 -31.86 29.84
CA LEU A 313 12.20 -30.59 29.25
C LEU A 313 12.83 -29.34 29.90
N ASP A 314 13.67 -29.51 30.92
CA ASP A 314 14.42 -28.40 31.53
C ASP A 314 15.36 -27.67 30.53
N PRO A 315 15.96 -28.30 29.48
CA PRO A 315 16.66 -27.59 28.41
C PRO A 315 15.78 -26.55 27.68
N VAL A 316 14.49 -26.85 27.49
CA VAL A 316 13.54 -25.99 26.78
C VAL A 316 13.23 -24.75 27.62
N ARG A 317 12.89 -24.94 28.91
CA ARG A 317 12.64 -23.83 29.84
C ARG A 317 13.87 -22.95 30.05
N LYS A 318 15.09 -23.51 29.99
CA LYS A 318 16.33 -22.76 30.16
C LYS A 318 16.75 -21.96 28.92
N ARG A 319 16.35 -22.36 27.70
CA ARG A 319 16.69 -21.69 26.43
C ARG A 319 15.51 -21.63 25.44
N PRO A 320 14.35 -21.03 25.81
CA PRO A 320 13.11 -21.09 25.04
C PRO A 320 13.24 -20.54 23.61
N GLY A 321 13.99 -19.45 23.42
CA GLY A 321 14.22 -18.84 22.10
C GLY A 321 14.87 -19.77 21.07
N MET A 322 15.57 -20.83 21.50
CA MET A 322 16.12 -21.84 20.59
C MET A 322 15.05 -22.74 19.96
N TYR A 323 13.87 -22.85 20.61
CA TYR A 323 12.77 -23.73 20.20
C TYR A 323 11.59 -22.97 19.57
N ILE A 324 11.28 -21.77 20.09
CA ILE A 324 10.14 -20.92 19.62
C ILE A 324 10.58 -19.56 19.05
N GLY A 325 11.88 -19.36 18.80
CA GLY A 325 12.46 -18.15 18.21
C GLY A 325 12.61 -16.95 19.16
N SER A 326 11.60 -16.66 19.99
CA SER A 326 11.69 -15.61 21.03
C SER A 326 10.73 -15.85 22.19
N THR A 327 10.83 -15.06 23.26
CA THR A 327 9.90 -15.05 24.41
C THR A 327 8.92 -13.86 24.39
N GLY A 328 8.87 -13.13 23.28
CA GLY A 328 7.89 -12.06 23.04
C GLY A 328 6.63 -12.56 22.31
N PRO A 329 5.75 -11.66 21.85
CA PRO A 329 4.49 -12.01 21.18
C PRO A 329 4.64 -13.00 20.03
N ARG A 330 5.71 -12.92 19.23
CA ARG A 330 5.98 -13.88 18.14
C ARG A 330 6.12 -15.33 18.63
N GLY A 331 6.84 -15.55 19.73
CA GLY A 331 7.02 -16.87 20.32
C GLY A 331 5.77 -17.38 21.03
N LEU A 332 4.99 -16.48 21.63
CA LEU A 332 3.70 -16.80 22.24
C LEU A 332 2.71 -17.36 21.21
N HIS A 333 2.58 -16.71 20.05
CA HIS A 333 1.77 -17.23 18.94
C HIS A 333 2.33 -18.53 18.34
N HIS A 334 3.65 -18.75 18.40
CA HIS A 334 4.28 -19.99 17.94
C HIS A 334 3.84 -21.23 18.74
N LEU A 335 3.44 -21.07 20.01
CA LEU A 335 2.86 -22.18 20.80
C LEU A 335 1.53 -22.65 20.20
N VAL A 336 0.67 -21.70 19.80
CA VAL A 336 -0.60 -21.97 19.11
C VAL A 336 -0.33 -22.69 17.78
N TYR A 337 0.67 -22.22 17.03
CA TYR A 337 1.01 -22.77 15.72
C TYR A 337 1.53 -24.22 15.80
N GLU A 338 2.37 -24.58 16.77
CA GLU A 338 2.86 -25.97 16.89
C GLU A 338 1.73 -26.96 17.23
N ILE A 339 0.70 -26.58 18.01
CA ILE A 339 -0.46 -27.46 18.22
C ILE A 339 -1.37 -27.45 16.98
N LEU A 340 -1.65 -26.29 16.39
CA LEU A 340 -2.51 -26.17 15.21
C LEU A 340 -1.94 -26.94 14.01
N ASP A 341 -0.65 -26.81 13.72
CA ASP A 341 0.01 -27.56 12.63
C ASP A 341 -0.03 -29.09 12.89
N ASN A 342 -0.07 -29.55 14.15
CA ASN A 342 -0.28 -30.97 14.46
C ASN A 342 -1.70 -31.45 14.12
N ALA A 343 -2.73 -30.65 14.39
CA ALA A 343 -4.12 -30.94 13.97
C ALA A 343 -4.28 -30.87 12.44
N ILE A 344 -3.57 -29.95 11.77
CA ILE A 344 -3.50 -29.91 10.29
C ILE A 344 -2.87 -31.19 9.72
N ASP A 345 -1.89 -31.79 10.38
CA ASP A 345 -1.31 -33.07 9.93
C ASP A 345 -2.30 -34.25 10.02
N GLU A 346 -3.24 -34.26 10.98
CA GLU A 346 -4.37 -35.24 10.99
C GLU A 346 -5.34 -34.99 9.82
N ALA A 347 -5.66 -33.72 9.52
CA ALA A 347 -6.49 -33.36 8.38
C ALA A 347 -5.82 -33.71 7.04
N GLN A 348 -4.51 -33.49 6.90
CA GLN A 348 -3.75 -33.86 5.70
C GLN A 348 -3.57 -35.38 5.53
N ALA A 349 -3.61 -36.14 6.63
CA ALA A 349 -3.69 -37.59 6.59
C ALA A 349 -5.10 -38.11 6.23
N GLY A 350 -6.12 -37.23 6.20
CA GLY A 350 -7.50 -37.54 5.80
C GLY A 350 -8.42 -37.98 6.95
N PHE A 351 -8.04 -37.72 8.21
CA PHE A 351 -8.79 -38.18 9.38
C PHE A 351 -9.57 -37.08 10.10
N ALA A 352 -9.10 -35.84 10.09
CA ALA A 352 -9.82 -34.69 10.65
C ALA A 352 -10.48 -33.84 9.55
N SER A 353 -11.69 -33.35 9.81
CA SER A 353 -12.48 -32.47 8.94
C SER A 353 -12.87 -31.13 9.59
N LYS A 354 -12.74 -31.03 10.92
CA LYS A 354 -13.02 -29.83 11.70
C LYS A 354 -11.94 -29.60 12.77
N ILE A 355 -11.52 -28.35 12.92
CA ILE A 355 -10.63 -27.89 14.00
C ILE A 355 -11.26 -26.67 14.66
N ASP A 356 -11.37 -26.68 15.99
CA ASP A 356 -11.87 -25.55 16.78
C ASP A 356 -10.72 -24.94 17.59
N VAL A 357 -10.49 -23.64 17.43
CA VAL A 357 -9.48 -22.86 18.17
C VAL A 357 -10.19 -21.82 19.03
N VAL A 358 -9.98 -21.88 20.36
CA VAL A 358 -10.59 -20.93 21.30
C VAL A 358 -9.51 -20.19 22.08
N LEU A 359 -9.54 -18.86 22.00
CA LEU A 359 -8.78 -17.96 22.87
C LEU A 359 -9.67 -17.62 24.07
N HIS A 360 -9.32 -18.11 25.26
CA HIS A 360 -10.13 -17.97 26.47
C HIS A 360 -9.83 -16.68 27.23
N ALA A 361 -10.81 -16.18 27.98
CA ALA A 361 -10.69 -14.95 28.78
C ALA A 361 -9.68 -15.05 29.96
N ASP A 362 -9.23 -16.27 30.30
CA ASP A 362 -8.17 -16.52 31.30
C ASP A 362 -6.73 -16.48 30.70
N ASN A 363 -6.61 -16.15 29.41
CA ASN A 363 -5.39 -16.20 28.61
C ASN A 363 -4.83 -17.62 28.36
N SER A 364 -5.66 -18.66 28.48
CA SER A 364 -5.37 -19.95 27.87
C SER A 364 -5.84 -20.01 26.41
N VAL A 365 -5.27 -20.96 25.67
CA VAL A 365 -5.77 -21.35 24.35
C VAL A 365 -6.13 -22.82 24.38
N SER A 366 -7.29 -23.17 23.84
CA SER A 366 -7.63 -24.55 23.50
C SER A 366 -7.70 -24.75 21.99
N ILE A 367 -7.25 -25.92 21.55
CA ILE A 367 -7.37 -26.40 20.18
C ILE A 367 -7.97 -27.81 20.24
N THR A 368 -9.02 -28.03 19.47
CA THR A 368 -9.71 -29.32 19.33
C THR A 368 -9.66 -29.78 17.88
N ASP A 369 -9.30 -31.03 17.64
CA ASP A 369 -9.42 -31.72 16.35
C ASP A 369 -10.38 -32.91 16.45
N ASN A 370 -11.03 -33.28 15.34
CA ASN A 370 -11.84 -34.49 15.23
C ASN A 370 -11.12 -35.64 14.49
N GLY A 371 -9.80 -35.77 14.68
CA GLY A 371 -8.96 -36.81 14.10
C GLY A 371 -8.93 -38.11 14.92
N ARG A 372 -7.86 -38.90 14.77
CA ARG A 372 -7.75 -40.26 15.35
C ARG A 372 -7.50 -40.30 16.87
N GLY A 373 -7.30 -39.14 17.50
CA GLY A 373 -6.78 -39.01 18.87
C GLY A 373 -5.33 -39.49 19.02
N ILE A 374 -4.54 -38.79 19.86
CA ILE A 374 -3.16 -39.19 20.17
C ILE A 374 -3.16 -40.60 20.82
N PRO A 375 -2.26 -41.53 20.43
CA PRO A 375 -2.24 -42.86 21.02
C PRO A 375 -2.01 -42.86 22.54
N THR A 376 -2.79 -43.64 23.28
CA THR A 376 -2.79 -43.70 24.76
C THR A 376 -2.23 -45.01 25.33
N ASP A 377 -1.87 -45.95 24.46
CA ASP A 377 -1.25 -47.26 24.74
C ASP A 377 0.12 -47.16 25.43
N LEU A 378 0.61 -48.27 26.01
CA LEU A 378 1.92 -48.29 26.69
C LEU A 378 3.08 -48.37 25.67
N HIS A 379 3.79 -47.26 25.51
CA HIS A 379 4.91 -47.15 24.58
C HIS A 379 6.07 -48.10 24.95
N PRO A 380 6.54 -48.96 24.03
CA PRO A 380 7.36 -50.13 24.37
C PRO A 380 8.74 -49.80 24.94
N ALA A 381 9.31 -48.63 24.62
CA ALA A 381 10.63 -48.23 25.12
C ALA A 381 10.58 -47.46 26.46
N THR A 382 9.63 -46.53 26.61
CA THR A 382 9.54 -45.65 27.80
C THR A 382 8.70 -46.23 28.93
N LYS A 383 7.89 -47.27 28.66
CA LYS A 383 6.98 -47.94 29.61
C LYS A 383 5.90 -47.01 30.23
N LYS A 384 5.74 -45.83 29.66
CA LYS A 384 4.68 -44.84 29.94
C LYS A 384 3.60 -44.94 28.87
N SER A 385 2.49 -44.21 29.02
CA SER A 385 1.57 -44.02 27.89
C SER A 385 2.29 -43.31 26.73
N SER A 386 1.87 -43.61 25.50
CA SER A 386 2.31 -42.93 24.28
C SER A 386 2.00 -41.43 24.38
N LEU A 387 0.84 -41.07 24.96
CA LEU A 387 0.43 -39.71 25.30
C LEU A 387 1.45 -38.97 26.20
N GLU A 388 1.82 -39.55 27.34
CA GLU A 388 2.82 -38.94 28.24
C GLU A 388 4.20 -38.92 27.59
N THR A 389 4.53 -39.91 26.76
CA THR A 389 5.80 -39.97 26.06
C THR A 389 5.96 -38.79 25.08
N VAL A 390 4.96 -38.48 24.24
CA VAL A 390 5.02 -37.32 23.32
C VAL A 390 4.92 -35.96 24.02
N LEU A 391 4.43 -35.92 25.25
CA LEU A 391 4.33 -34.70 26.06
C LEU A 391 5.55 -34.45 26.96
N THR A 392 6.36 -35.46 27.29
CA THR A 392 7.48 -35.35 28.25
C THR A 392 8.87 -35.66 27.67
N VAL A 393 8.96 -36.23 26.46
CA VAL A 393 10.23 -36.63 25.83
C VAL A 393 10.44 -35.85 24.52
N LEU A 394 11.58 -35.15 24.43
CA LEU A 394 12.01 -34.50 23.18
C LEU A 394 12.26 -35.54 22.09
N HIS A 395 11.87 -35.23 20.86
CA HIS A 395 11.98 -36.11 19.69
C HIS A 395 11.15 -37.41 19.78
N ALA A 396 10.03 -37.38 20.52
CA ALA A 396 9.04 -38.47 20.53
C ALA A 396 7.82 -38.14 19.64
N GLY A 397 7.39 -39.09 18.81
CA GLY A 397 6.16 -38.96 18.01
C GLY A 397 6.08 -39.91 16.83
N GLY A 398 4.87 -40.17 16.33
CA GLY A 398 4.62 -41.11 15.22
C GLY A 398 5.05 -40.62 13.82
N LYS A 399 5.70 -39.45 13.73
CA LYS A 399 6.01 -38.73 12.47
C LYS A 399 7.38 -39.07 11.88
N PHE A 400 8.23 -39.81 12.59
CA PHE A 400 9.58 -40.22 12.14
C PHE A 400 9.62 -41.54 11.35
N GLY A 401 8.53 -42.31 11.30
CA GLY A 401 8.55 -43.72 10.88
C GLY A 401 8.83 -44.00 9.39
N GLY A 402 9.07 -42.98 8.57
CA GLY A 402 9.23 -43.13 7.11
C GLY A 402 8.06 -43.89 6.49
N SER A 403 8.34 -45.01 5.81
CA SER A 403 7.31 -45.90 5.24
C SER A 403 6.37 -46.55 6.27
N SER A 404 6.71 -46.51 7.56
CA SER A 404 5.90 -46.98 8.69
C SER A 404 5.36 -45.83 9.56
N SER A 405 5.44 -44.59 9.07
CA SER A 405 4.82 -43.41 9.69
C SER A 405 3.30 -43.51 9.68
N GLY A 406 2.65 -43.02 10.74
CA GLY A 406 1.19 -42.83 10.78
C GLY A 406 0.68 -41.69 9.88
N TYR A 407 1.59 -41.01 9.17
CA TYR A 407 1.34 -39.87 8.29
C TYR A 407 2.10 -40.04 6.98
N ARG A 408 1.40 -39.92 5.83
CA ARG A 408 1.99 -40.00 4.48
C ARG A 408 2.78 -38.73 4.10
N VAL A 409 2.36 -37.59 4.65
CA VAL A 409 2.92 -36.24 4.50
C VAL A 409 2.65 -35.53 5.83
N SER A 410 3.59 -34.74 6.36
CA SER A 410 3.46 -34.06 7.65
C SER A 410 4.42 -32.86 7.77
N GLY A 411 3.98 -31.75 8.37
CA GLY A 411 4.84 -30.62 8.72
C GLY A 411 5.58 -30.77 10.06
N GLY A 412 5.10 -31.66 10.94
CA GLY A 412 5.69 -31.94 12.26
C GLY A 412 6.87 -32.92 12.24
N LEU A 413 8.02 -32.50 11.70
CA LEU A 413 9.17 -33.41 11.46
C LEU A 413 10.10 -33.67 12.65
N HIS A 414 10.11 -32.78 13.66
CA HIS A 414 11.13 -32.81 14.71
C HIS A 414 10.70 -33.51 16.01
N GLY A 415 9.41 -33.87 16.16
CA GLY A 415 8.87 -34.51 17.37
C GLY A 415 9.09 -33.73 18.67
N VAL A 416 9.10 -32.40 18.58
CA VAL A 416 9.46 -31.49 19.70
C VAL A 416 8.33 -30.51 20.04
N GLY A 417 7.52 -30.08 19.07
CA GLY A 417 6.50 -29.04 19.22
C GLY A 417 5.60 -29.16 20.45
N LEU A 418 4.82 -30.25 20.55
CA LEU A 418 3.88 -30.47 21.66
C LEU A 418 4.58 -30.50 23.03
N SER A 419 5.74 -31.17 23.12
CA SER A 419 6.55 -31.20 24.34
C SER A 419 7.12 -29.83 24.74
N VAL A 420 7.42 -28.95 23.76
CA VAL A 420 7.83 -27.56 24.00
C VAL A 420 6.68 -26.71 24.50
N VAL A 421 5.46 -26.88 23.96
CA VAL A 421 4.29 -26.16 24.49
C VAL A 421 4.01 -26.60 25.94
N ASN A 422 4.11 -27.89 26.25
CA ASN A 422 4.01 -28.40 27.63
C ASN A 422 5.10 -27.80 28.54
N ALA A 423 6.36 -27.75 28.09
CA ALA A 423 7.48 -27.19 28.85
C ALA A 423 7.31 -25.69 29.16
N LEU A 424 6.79 -24.92 28.20
CA LEU A 424 6.65 -23.46 28.26
C LEU A 424 5.26 -22.99 28.74
N SER A 425 4.45 -23.91 29.26
CA SER A 425 3.17 -23.62 29.90
C SER A 425 3.25 -23.78 31.42
N GLU A 426 2.53 -22.92 32.14
CA GLU A 426 2.30 -23.04 33.59
C GLU A 426 1.50 -24.31 33.88
N ALA A 427 0.43 -24.52 33.10
CA ALA A 427 -0.40 -25.72 33.10
C ALA A 427 -0.76 -26.13 31.66
N LEU A 428 -0.95 -27.44 31.43
CA LEU A 428 -1.50 -28.00 30.21
C LEU A 428 -2.46 -29.14 30.57
N GLU A 429 -3.64 -29.12 29.99
CA GLU A 429 -4.66 -30.16 30.09
C GLU A 429 -4.87 -30.78 28.71
N ILE A 430 -4.91 -32.11 28.65
CA ILE A 430 -5.18 -32.85 27.41
C ILE A 430 -6.28 -33.87 27.64
N THR A 431 -7.25 -33.88 26.72
CA THR A 431 -8.30 -34.88 26.61
C THR A 431 -8.18 -35.55 25.23
N VAL A 432 -8.27 -36.88 25.18
CA VAL A 432 -8.26 -37.67 23.95
C VAL A 432 -9.53 -38.51 23.92
N TRP A 433 -10.26 -38.47 22.80
CA TRP A 433 -11.40 -39.34 22.54
C TRP A 433 -11.02 -40.39 21.52
N ARG A 434 -11.03 -41.66 21.93
CA ARG A 434 -10.51 -42.77 21.14
C ARG A 434 -11.01 -44.11 21.70
N ASP A 435 -11.32 -45.06 20.82
CA ASP A 435 -11.72 -46.43 21.20
C ASP A 435 -12.90 -46.44 22.22
N GLU A 436 -13.94 -45.64 21.92
CA GLU A 436 -15.14 -45.37 22.76
C GLU A 436 -14.86 -44.77 24.16
N LYS A 437 -13.66 -44.23 24.38
CA LYS A 437 -13.19 -43.76 25.70
C LYS A 437 -12.66 -42.34 25.66
N GLU A 438 -12.92 -41.62 26.75
CA GLU A 438 -12.28 -40.36 27.07
C GLU A 438 -11.08 -40.62 27.99
N TYR A 439 -9.90 -40.17 27.55
CA TYR A 439 -8.68 -40.20 28.34
C TYR A 439 -8.26 -38.77 28.71
N GLN A 440 -8.05 -38.48 29.99
CA GLN A 440 -7.61 -37.15 30.44
C GLN A 440 -6.30 -37.22 31.24
N GLN A 441 -5.38 -36.30 30.97
CA GLN A 441 -4.16 -36.11 31.77
C GLN A 441 -3.82 -34.62 31.93
N LYS A 442 -3.26 -34.26 33.08
CA LYS A 442 -2.89 -32.88 33.42
C LYS A 442 -1.39 -32.76 33.70
N TYR A 443 -0.82 -31.63 33.29
CA TYR A 443 0.59 -31.30 33.37
C TYR A 443 0.80 -29.90 33.94
N ALA A 444 1.92 -29.69 34.61
CA ALA A 444 2.42 -28.38 34.99
C ALA A 444 3.91 -28.27 34.60
N ARG A 445 4.28 -27.23 33.85
CA ARG A 445 5.68 -26.92 33.48
C ARG A 445 6.44 -28.12 32.88
N GLY A 446 5.80 -28.86 31.98
CA GLY A 446 6.34 -30.06 31.32
C GLY A 446 6.26 -31.35 32.13
N LYS A 447 5.77 -31.34 33.38
CA LYS A 447 5.75 -32.51 34.28
C LYS A 447 4.31 -32.98 34.53
N PRO A 448 4.00 -34.28 34.42
CA PRO A 448 2.64 -34.79 34.67
C PRO A 448 2.30 -34.62 36.16
N ILE A 449 1.10 -34.09 36.43
CA ILE A 449 0.54 -33.92 37.78
C ILE A 449 -0.64 -34.86 38.07
N SER A 450 -1.20 -35.50 37.03
CA SER A 450 -2.14 -36.61 37.18
C SER A 450 -1.62 -37.87 36.48
N THR A 451 -2.07 -39.03 36.95
CA THR A 451 -2.13 -40.23 36.13
C THR A 451 -3.07 -40.03 34.95
N LEU A 452 -2.96 -40.89 33.94
CA LEU A 452 -3.94 -40.95 32.85
C LEU A 452 -5.27 -41.47 33.40
N MET A 453 -6.29 -40.60 33.45
CA MET A 453 -7.66 -40.99 33.78
C MET A 453 -8.33 -41.53 32.52
N CYS A 454 -9.27 -42.47 32.70
CA CYS A 454 -10.01 -43.10 31.61
C CYS A 454 -11.48 -43.22 32.01
N HIS A 455 -12.37 -42.75 31.15
CA HIS A 455 -13.82 -42.82 31.30
C HIS A 455 -14.43 -43.40 30.02
N GLU A 456 -15.49 -44.19 30.14
CA GLU A 456 -16.23 -44.68 28.97
C GLU A 456 -17.20 -43.58 28.50
N LEU A 457 -17.30 -43.37 27.19
CA LEU A 457 -18.20 -42.36 26.63
C LEU A 457 -19.66 -42.81 26.77
N ALA A 458 -20.54 -41.85 27.03
CA ALA A 458 -21.99 -42.08 27.01
C ALA A 458 -22.43 -42.57 25.62
N ASP A 459 -23.50 -43.37 25.55
CA ASP A 459 -23.95 -43.99 24.29
C ASP A 459 -24.21 -42.98 23.17
N GLU A 460 -24.68 -41.78 23.51
CA GLU A 460 -24.92 -40.65 22.58
C GLU A 460 -23.63 -40.00 22.04
N SER A 461 -22.44 -40.42 22.50
CA SER A 461 -21.14 -39.81 22.20
C SER A 461 -20.06 -40.82 21.80
N LYS A 462 -20.40 -42.09 21.57
CA LYS A 462 -19.42 -43.14 21.21
C LYS A 462 -18.72 -42.92 19.86
N ASP A 463 -19.37 -42.25 18.93
CA ASP A 463 -18.78 -41.82 17.66
C ASP A 463 -17.78 -40.66 17.80
N HIS A 464 -17.62 -40.07 18.99
CA HIS A 464 -16.71 -38.95 19.21
C HIS A 464 -15.25 -39.42 19.26
N GLN A 465 -14.43 -38.87 18.36
CA GLN A 465 -12.99 -39.12 18.26
C GLN A 465 -12.25 -37.81 18.04
N GLY A 466 -11.04 -37.70 18.59
CA GLY A 466 -10.22 -36.50 18.43
C GLY A 466 -9.27 -36.22 19.60
N THR A 467 -8.72 -35.00 19.60
CA THR A 467 -7.88 -34.47 20.67
C THR A 467 -8.32 -33.07 21.04
N LEU A 468 -8.43 -32.78 22.33
CA LEU A 468 -8.51 -31.42 22.90
C LEU A 468 -7.24 -31.15 23.70
N ILE A 469 -6.53 -30.09 23.37
CA ILE A 469 -5.36 -29.60 24.12
C ILE A 469 -5.65 -28.17 24.56
N ARG A 470 -5.59 -27.90 25.88
CA ARG A 470 -5.70 -26.56 26.46
C ARG A 470 -4.43 -26.23 27.26
N PHE A 471 -3.85 -25.06 27.04
CA PHE A 471 -2.60 -24.66 27.70
C PHE A 471 -2.61 -23.20 28.15
N TRP A 472 -1.93 -22.95 29.28
CA TRP A 472 -1.74 -21.64 29.90
C TRP A 472 -0.25 -21.28 29.80
N PRO A 473 0.17 -20.32 28.95
CA PRO A 473 1.58 -19.95 28.78
C PRO A 473 2.24 -19.51 30.09
N ASP A 474 3.50 -19.87 30.32
CA ASP A 474 4.15 -19.61 31.61
C ASP A 474 4.59 -18.15 31.77
N LYS A 475 4.08 -17.50 32.82
CA LYS A 475 4.38 -16.12 33.20
C LYS A 475 5.86 -15.91 33.56
N GLU A 476 6.57 -16.96 33.97
CA GLU A 476 8.03 -16.92 34.18
C GLU A 476 8.84 -16.82 32.87
N VAL A 477 8.25 -17.26 31.75
CA VAL A 477 8.91 -17.28 30.42
C VAL A 477 8.50 -16.07 29.59
N PHE A 478 7.21 -15.75 29.57
CA PHE A 478 6.62 -14.68 28.74
C PHE A 478 6.52 -13.36 29.51
N THR A 479 7.67 -12.83 29.93
CA THR A 479 7.78 -11.64 30.80
C THR A 479 7.27 -10.33 30.17
N THR A 480 7.09 -10.28 28.85
CA THR A 480 6.49 -9.12 28.14
C THR A 480 4.97 -9.05 28.25
N GLY A 481 4.33 -10.00 28.95
CA GLY A 481 2.89 -10.13 29.05
C GLY A 481 2.33 -11.16 28.07
N ILE A 482 1.23 -11.82 28.48
CA ILE A 482 0.53 -12.83 27.70
C ILE A 482 -0.72 -12.18 27.10
N GLN A 483 -0.68 -11.90 25.80
CA GLN A 483 -1.86 -11.48 25.02
C GLN A 483 -1.80 -12.13 23.64
N PHE A 484 -2.88 -12.82 23.26
CA PHE A 484 -3.05 -13.38 21.92
C PHE A 484 -3.79 -12.38 21.02
N ASP A 485 -3.17 -12.01 19.91
CA ASP A 485 -3.84 -11.21 18.88
C ASP A 485 -4.68 -12.12 17.98
N TYR A 486 -5.98 -11.82 17.98
CA TYR A 486 -6.96 -12.50 17.15
C TYR A 486 -6.63 -12.37 15.66
N ASN A 487 -6.16 -11.21 15.19
CA ASN A 487 -5.94 -10.95 13.77
C ASN A 487 -4.76 -11.76 13.21
N THR A 488 -3.70 -11.92 13.99
CA THR A 488 -2.53 -12.76 13.70
C THR A 488 -2.92 -14.23 13.59
N ILE A 489 -3.68 -14.75 14.56
CA ILE A 489 -4.15 -16.15 14.57
C ILE A 489 -5.16 -16.39 13.44
N ALA A 490 -6.14 -15.51 13.26
CA ALA A 490 -7.06 -15.50 12.13
C ALA A 490 -6.34 -15.38 10.77
N GLY A 491 -5.17 -14.73 10.75
CA GLY A 491 -4.24 -14.72 9.62
C GLY A 491 -3.80 -16.13 9.26
N ARG A 492 -3.07 -16.79 10.16
CA ARG A 492 -2.52 -18.15 9.97
C ARG A 492 -3.62 -19.20 9.70
N ILE A 493 -4.73 -19.16 10.43
CA ILE A 493 -5.86 -20.08 10.24
C ILE A 493 -6.43 -19.95 8.83
N ARG A 494 -6.61 -18.73 8.31
CA ARG A 494 -7.12 -18.51 6.95
C ARG A 494 -6.17 -19.06 5.88
N GLU A 495 -4.85 -18.91 6.05
CA GLU A 495 -3.87 -19.56 5.16
C GLU A 495 -4.03 -21.08 5.17
N LEU A 496 -4.16 -21.67 6.36
CA LEU A 496 -4.32 -23.12 6.54
C LEU A 496 -5.61 -23.68 5.92
N ALA A 497 -6.73 -22.95 6.03
CA ALA A 497 -8.00 -23.31 5.39
C ALA A 497 -7.94 -23.21 3.85
N PHE A 498 -7.13 -22.30 3.29
CA PHE A 498 -6.87 -22.25 1.84
C PHE A 498 -5.93 -23.38 1.35
N LEU A 499 -5.00 -23.83 2.19
CA LEU A 499 -4.03 -24.88 1.87
C LEU A 499 -4.61 -26.30 1.98
N ASN A 500 -5.71 -26.44 2.72
CA ASN A 500 -6.42 -27.69 2.96
C ASN A 500 -7.90 -27.49 2.61
N PRO A 501 -8.29 -27.63 1.33
CA PRO A 501 -9.70 -27.54 0.93
C PRO A 501 -10.58 -28.50 1.72
N GLU A 502 -11.85 -28.14 1.89
CA GLU A 502 -12.88 -28.89 2.64
C GLU A 502 -12.66 -29.00 4.17
N LEU A 503 -11.47 -28.63 4.68
CA LEU A 503 -11.24 -28.49 6.12
C LEU A 503 -11.94 -27.23 6.66
N THR A 504 -12.75 -27.40 7.70
CA THR A 504 -13.34 -26.28 8.44
C THR A 504 -12.50 -25.96 9.67
N ILE A 505 -12.02 -24.72 9.78
CA ILE A 505 -11.34 -24.23 10.99
C ILE A 505 -12.17 -23.10 11.61
N VAL A 506 -12.55 -23.26 12.86
CA VAL A 506 -13.25 -22.24 13.67
C VAL A 506 -12.23 -21.52 14.54
N LEU A 507 -12.35 -20.20 14.63
CA LEU A 507 -11.66 -19.37 15.61
C LEU A 507 -12.70 -18.62 16.46
N LYS A 508 -12.63 -18.81 17.78
CA LYS A 508 -13.40 -18.07 18.78
C LYS A 508 -12.45 -17.30 19.68
N LYS A 509 -12.79 -16.06 20.03
CA LYS A 509 -12.21 -15.35 21.18
C LYS A 509 -13.31 -15.03 22.17
N GLU A 510 -13.11 -15.46 23.39
CA GLU A 510 -13.99 -15.18 24.52
C GLU A 510 -13.55 -13.86 25.18
N ASP A 511 -14.53 -13.07 25.57
CA ASP A 511 -14.37 -11.83 26.34
C ASP A 511 -15.24 -11.93 27.61
N ALA A 512 -14.96 -11.10 28.62
CA ALA A 512 -15.81 -11.00 29.80
C ALA A 512 -17.20 -10.41 29.47
N ASP A 513 -17.29 -9.68 28.36
CA ASP A 513 -18.55 -9.25 27.75
C ASP A 513 -18.92 -10.18 26.56
N PRO A 514 -20.00 -10.97 26.65
CA PRO A 514 -20.44 -11.85 25.57
C PRO A 514 -20.69 -11.14 24.24
N GLU A 515 -21.12 -9.87 24.23
CA GLU A 515 -21.35 -9.12 22.98
C GLU A 515 -20.04 -8.71 22.28
N LYS A 516 -18.90 -8.76 22.98
CA LYS A 516 -17.56 -8.51 22.43
C LYS A 516 -16.83 -9.78 21.97
N SER A 517 -17.39 -10.96 22.24
CA SER A 517 -16.77 -12.24 21.83
C SER A 517 -16.73 -12.35 20.30
N GLN A 518 -15.58 -12.73 19.75
CA GLN A 518 -15.35 -12.80 18.31
C GLN A 518 -15.46 -14.23 17.82
N TYR A 519 -16.12 -14.44 16.68
CA TYR A 519 -16.29 -15.75 16.04
C TYR A 519 -16.04 -15.63 14.54
N ASN A 520 -15.19 -16.51 14.01
CA ASN A 520 -15.01 -16.69 12.58
C ASN A 520 -14.86 -18.18 12.23
N GLU A 521 -15.40 -18.54 11.07
CA GLU A 521 -15.34 -19.89 10.52
C GLU A 521 -14.73 -19.83 9.12
N TYR A 522 -13.77 -20.71 8.85
CA TYR A 522 -12.95 -20.70 7.64
C TYR A 522 -12.99 -22.07 6.97
N CYS A 523 -13.60 -22.13 5.78
CA CYS A 523 -13.59 -23.27 4.88
C CYS A 523 -13.59 -22.75 3.43
N TYR A 524 -12.67 -23.24 2.59
CA TYR A 524 -12.44 -22.71 1.23
C TYR A 524 -12.28 -23.84 0.21
N ALA A 525 -13.38 -24.24 -0.43
CA ALA A 525 -13.40 -25.36 -1.37
C ALA A 525 -12.51 -25.12 -2.61
N GLY A 526 -12.41 -23.89 -3.11
CA GLY A 526 -11.53 -23.53 -4.22
C GLY A 526 -10.04 -23.38 -3.87
N GLY A 527 -9.64 -23.64 -2.62
CA GLY A 527 -8.24 -23.75 -2.18
C GLY A 527 -7.34 -22.60 -2.64
N LEU A 528 -6.21 -22.92 -3.29
CA LEU A 528 -5.24 -21.91 -3.77
C LEU A 528 -5.81 -20.93 -4.81
N VAL A 529 -6.82 -21.33 -5.60
CA VAL A 529 -7.48 -20.44 -6.56
C VAL A 529 -8.31 -19.38 -5.82
N GLU A 530 -9.00 -19.78 -4.74
CA GLU A 530 -9.66 -18.83 -3.84
C GLU A 530 -8.67 -18.01 -3.01
N TYR A 531 -7.49 -18.53 -2.69
CA TYR A 531 -6.45 -17.78 -1.97
C TYR A 531 -5.81 -16.70 -2.86
N VAL A 532 -5.44 -17.01 -4.11
CA VAL A 532 -5.01 -15.99 -5.09
C VAL A 532 -6.14 -14.98 -5.32
N ARG A 533 -7.41 -15.44 -5.38
CA ARG A 533 -8.56 -14.54 -5.43
C ARG A 533 -8.58 -13.63 -4.22
N TRP A 534 -8.42 -14.14 -3.00
CA TRP A 534 -8.44 -13.34 -1.77
C TRP A 534 -7.28 -12.35 -1.66
N LEU A 535 -6.08 -12.68 -2.13
CA LEU A 535 -4.96 -11.74 -2.23
C LEU A 535 -5.23 -10.62 -3.25
N ASN A 536 -6.01 -10.91 -4.30
CA ASN A 536 -6.35 -9.99 -5.38
C ASN A 536 -7.78 -9.40 -5.27
N THR A 537 -8.56 -9.70 -4.23
CA THR A 537 -9.95 -9.25 -4.01
C THR A 537 -10.04 -8.42 -2.75
N ASP A 538 -10.81 -7.34 -2.80
CA ASP A 538 -10.72 -6.34 -1.75
C ASP A 538 -11.29 -6.81 -0.39
N LYS A 539 -10.54 -6.53 0.68
CA LYS A 539 -10.83 -7.04 2.02
C LYS A 539 -12.12 -6.44 2.62
N ALA A 540 -12.50 -5.23 2.22
CA ALA A 540 -13.78 -4.63 2.61
C ALA A 540 -14.95 -5.18 1.76
N SER A 541 -14.67 -5.69 0.55
CA SER A 541 -15.69 -6.11 -0.41
C SER A 541 -16.38 -7.45 -0.09
N GLN A 542 -16.02 -8.14 1.01
CA GLN A 542 -16.82 -9.28 1.49
C GLN A 542 -18.23 -8.89 1.96
N PHE A 543 -18.46 -7.62 2.36
CA PHE A 543 -19.76 -7.16 2.86
C PHE A 543 -20.70 -6.61 1.77
N LEU A 544 -20.24 -6.48 0.52
CA LEU A 544 -21.02 -5.96 -0.60
C LEU A 544 -20.99 -6.95 -1.77
N ARG A 545 -22.17 -7.33 -2.30
CA ARG A 545 -22.30 -8.34 -3.37
C ARG A 545 -21.81 -7.91 -4.77
N PHE A 546 -20.85 -6.99 -4.85
CA PHE A 546 -20.19 -6.56 -6.08
C PHE A 546 -18.70 -6.85 -5.98
N ASN A 547 -18.23 -7.85 -6.75
CA ASN A 547 -16.82 -8.24 -6.82
C ASN A 547 -15.96 -7.10 -7.39
N SER A 548 -15.39 -6.28 -6.51
CA SER A 548 -14.32 -5.34 -6.84
C SER A 548 -12.97 -5.99 -6.54
N LEU A 549 -12.19 -6.25 -7.59
CA LEU A 549 -10.83 -6.77 -7.46
C LEU A 549 -9.87 -5.63 -7.07
N ILE A 550 -8.91 -5.92 -6.18
CA ILE A 550 -7.87 -4.97 -5.73
C ILE A 550 -7.02 -4.51 -6.90
N GLN A 551 -6.71 -5.46 -7.76
CA GLN A 551 -5.80 -5.33 -8.90
C GLN A 551 -6.61 -5.65 -10.15
N LYS A 552 -6.37 -4.93 -11.24
CA LYS A 552 -7.01 -5.24 -12.53
C LYS A 552 -6.26 -6.41 -13.18
N PRO A 553 -6.84 -7.62 -13.25
CA PRO A 553 -6.17 -8.80 -13.78
C PRO A 553 -5.91 -8.68 -15.29
N LEU A 554 -4.89 -9.39 -15.77
CA LEU A 554 -4.67 -9.61 -17.20
C LEU A 554 -5.44 -10.83 -17.73
N HIS A 555 -5.75 -11.80 -16.87
CA HIS A 555 -6.44 -13.06 -17.19
C HIS A 555 -7.10 -13.65 -15.95
N ASP A 556 -7.98 -14.63 -16.10
CA ASP A 556 -8.57 -15.36 -14.98
C ASP A 556 -7.52 -16.15 -14.18
N ILE A 557 -7.78 -16.39 -12.88
CA ILE A 557 -6.86 -17.10 -12.01
C ILE A 557 -6.68 -18.53 -12.53
N VAL A 558 -5.45 -18.91 -12.83
CA VAL A 558 -5.12 -20.27 -13.28
C VAL A 558 -4.34 -21.01 -12.22
N GLY A 559 -4.57 -22.31 -12.13
CA GLY A 559 -3.84 -23.18 -11.23
C GLY A 559 -3.90 -24.63 -11.68
N PHE A 560 -3.00 -25.44 -11.13
CA PHE A 560 -2.92 -26.86 -11.41
C PHE A 560 -2.51 -27.64 -10.16
N ARG A 561 -2.96 -28.90 -10.10
CA ARG A 561 -2.53 -29.89 -9.12
C ARG A 561 -1.94 -31.08 -9.87
N LYS A 562 -0.74 -31.53 -9.49
CA LYS A 562 -0.04 -32.67 -10.11
C LYS A 562 0.78 -33.43 -9.06
N GLU A 563 0.70 -34.75 -9.06
CA GLU A 563 1.63 -35.60 -8.29
C GLU A 563 2.68 -36.21 -9.24
N ALA A 564 3.96 -36.10 -8.88
CA ALA A 564 5.09 -36.63 -9.64
C ALA A 564 6.24 -36.95 -8.69
N ASP A 565 6.97 -38.04 -8.94
CA ASP A 565 8.02 -38.59 -8.06
C ASP A 565 7.62 -38.75 -6.58
N GLY A 566 6.31 -38.90 -6.30
CA GLY A 566 5.76 -39.01 -4.94
C GLY A 566 5.66 -37.68 -4.18
N ILE A 567 5.85 -36.55 -4.86
CA ILE A 567 5.62 -35.18 -4.40
C ILE A 567 4.35 -34.66 -5.08
N ALA A 568 3.38 -34.17 -4.30
CA ALA A 568 2.22 -33.49 -4.85
C ALA A 568 2.43 -31.97 -4.85
N ILE A 569 2.20 -31.34 -6.00
CA ILE A 569 2.28 -29.90 -6.23
C ILE A 569 0.87 -29.37 -6.41
N ASP A 570 0.55 -28.27 -5.73
CA ASP A 570 -0.63 -27.44 -5.97
C ASP A 570 -0.14 -26.01 -6.17
N MET A 571 -0.57 -25.34 -7.24
CA MET A 571 -0.11 -24.00 -7.59
C MET A 571 -1.24 -23.19 -8.21
N ALA A 572 -1.37 -21.92 -7.81
CA ALA A 572 -2.27 -20.96 -8.44
C ALA A 572 -1.55 -19.62 -8.68
N LEU A 573 -1.87 -18.93 -9.78
CA LEU A 573 -1.24 -17.69 -10.20
C LEU A 573 -2.16 -16.76 -11.00
N GLN A 574 -1.87 -15.47 -10.95
CA GLN A 574 -2.50 -14.43 -11.75
C GLN A 574 -1.57 -13.22 -11.92
N TRP A 575 -1.38 -12.76 -13.16
CA TRP A 575 -0.76 -11.45 -13.42
C TRP A 575 -1.80 -10.34 -13.47
N CYS A 576 -1.44 -9.18 -12.92
CA CYS A 576 -2.27 -7.97 -12.89
C CYS A 576 -1.58 -6.79 -13.57
N SER A 577 -2.38 -5.96 -14.24
CA SER A 577 -1.89 -4.86 -15.08
C SER A 577 -1.28 -3.70 -14.28
N ASP A 578 -1.78 -3.45 -13.08
CA ASP A 578 -1.59 -2.26 -12.24
C ASP A 578 -0.68 -2.48 -11.01
N ALA A 579 -0.34 -3.73 -10.69
CA ALA A 579 0.66 -4.07 -9.68
C ALA A 579 2.10 -3.98 -10.24
N TYR A 580 3.05 -3.45 -9.45
CA TYR A 580 4.45 -3.23 -9.83
C TYR A 580 5.46 -4.08 -9.02
N SER A 581 4.97 -4.97 -8.17
CA SER A 581 5.75 -5.92 -7.37
C SER A 581 5.23 -7.34 -7.60
N ASP A 582 6.05 -8.35 -7.33
CA ASP A 582 5.61 -9.74 -7.22
C ASP A 582 5.12 -10.06 -5.80
N THR A 583 4.14 -10.96 -5.70
CA THR A 583 3.66 -11.56 -4.45
C THR A 583 3.70 -13.07 -4.62
N MET A 584 4.84 -13.68 -4.25
CA MET A 584 5.08 -15.11 -4.40
C MET A 584 5.14 -15.77 -3.02
N LEU A 585 4.15 -16.62 -2.72
CA LEU A 585 4.05 -17.37 -1.46
C LEU A 585 4.37 -18.85 -1.69
N GLY A 586 5.16 -19.43 -0.80
CA GLY A 586 5.55 -20.84 -0.83
C GLY A 586 5.18 -21.55 0.46
N TYR A 587 4.72 -22.78 0.32
CA TYR A 587 4.34 -23.65 1.40
C TYR A 587 4.91 -25.05 1.16
N ALA A 588 5.44 -25.67 2.22
CA ALA A 588 5.83 -27.07 2.25
C ALA A 588 5.05 -27.75 3.38
N ASN A 589 4.22 -28.75 3.06
CA ASN A 589 3.32 -29.43 4.00
C ASN A 589 2.47 -28.45 4.83
N SER A 590 1.93 -27.41 4.19
CA SER A 590 1.20 -26.26 4.80
C SER A 590 2.00 -25.35 5.75
N ILE A 591 3.31 -25.56 5.91
CA ILE A 591 4.21 -24.65 6.62
C ILE A 591 4.75 -23.60 5.65
N ARG A 592 4.68 -22.32 6.05
CA ARG A 592 5.01 -21.17 5.19
C ARG A 592 6.51 -20.95 5.11
N THR A 593 7.10 -21.15 3.93
CA THR A 593 8.55 -20.99 3.72
C THR A 593 8.89 -19.53 3.44
N VAL A 594 8.97 -18.72 4.50
CA VAL A 594 9.16 -17.26 4.43
C VAL A 594 10.43 -16.85 3.66
N ASP A 595 11.52 -17.61 3.82
CA ASP A 595 12.81 -17.34 3.19
C ASP A 595 12.96 -18.05 1.82
N GLY A 596 11.89 -18.74 1.37
CA GLY A 596 11.80 -19.40 0.08
C GLY A 596 12.33 -20.85 0.06
N GLY A 597 13.21 -21.16 -0.88
CA GLY A 597 13.79 -22.50 -1.05
C GLY A 597 13.48 -23.13 -2.40
N THR A 598 13.82 -24.42 -2.54
CA THR A 598 13.96 -25.10 -3.84
C THR A 598 12.72 -25.07 -4.73
N HIS A 599 11.53 -25.25 -4.16
CA HIS A 599 10.24 -25.13 -4.84
C HIS A 599 9.96 -23.72 -5.40
N ILE A 600 10.13 -22.65 -4.61
CA ILE A 600 9.97 -21.26 -5.08
C ILE A 600 11.03 -20.92 -6.14
N ASP A 601 12.28 -21.32 -5.95
CA ASP A 601 13.35 -20.97 -6.87
C ASP A 601 13.26 -21.75 -8.20
N ALA A 602 12.62 -22.93 -8.19
CA ALA A 602 12.15 -23.61 -9.40
C ALA A 602 11.05 -22.81 -10.12
N VAL A 603 10.01 -22.35 -9.42
CA VAL A 603 8.95 -21.50 -10.01
C VAL A 603 9.55 -20.25 -10.67
N LYS A 604 10.42 -19.51 -9.97
CA LYS A 604 11.08 -18.31 -10.52
C LYS A 604 11.89 -18.62 -11.79
N ALA A 605 12.62 -19.73 -11.83
CA ALA A 605 13.40 -20.14 -12.98
C ALA A 605 12.53 -20.59 -14.16
N SER A 606 11.53 -21.44 -13.90
CA SER A 606 10.62 -22.01 -14.90
C SER A 606 9.76 -20.94 -15.58
N LEU A 607 9.18 -20.00 -14.81
CA LEU A 607 8.48 -18.82 -15.34
C LEU A 607 9.37 -18.02 -16.30
N THR A 608 10.60 -17.70 -15.86
CA THR A 608 11.54 -16.88 -16.63
C THR A 608 11.99 -17.58 -17.92
N ARG A 609 12.27 -18.89 -17.86
CA ARG A 609 12.68 -19.71 -19.01
C ARG A 609 11.55 -19.83 -20.03
N THR A 610 10.35 -20.18 -19.57
CA THR A 610 9.20 -20.48 -20.42
C THR A 610 8.71 -19.24 -21.17
N LEU A 611 8.52 -18.11 -20.48
CA LEU A 611 8.05 -16.87 -21.12
C LEU A 611 9.09 -16.27 -22.09
N ASN A 612 10.39 -16.36 -21.81
CA ASN A 612 11.43 -15.99 -22.79
C ASN A 612 11.41 -16.90 -24.03
N ASN A 613 11.15 -18.20 -23.88
CA ASN A 613 11.07 -19.13 -25.01
C ASN A 613 9.82 -18.89 -25.87
N LEU A 614 8.65 -18.70 -25.25
CA LEU A 614 7.40 -18.39 -25.94
C LEU A 614 7.46 -17.04 -26.67
N GLY A 615 8.00 -15.98 -26.04
CA GLY A 615 8.16 -14.68 -26.69
C GLY A 615 9.13 -14.67 -27.88
N LYS A 616 10.13 -15.58 -27.88
CA LYS A 616 10.97 -15.86 -29.05
C LYS A 616 10.20 -16.60 -30.15
N LYS A 617 9.44 -17.65 -29.81
CA LYS A 617 8.60 -18.42 -30.74
C LYS A 617 7.58 -17.52 -31.46
N MET A 618 6.99 -16.56 -30.73
CA MET A 618 6.04 -15.55 -31.23
C MET A 618 6.70 -14.37 -31.97
N LYS A 619 8.05 -14.29 -32.04
CA LYS A 619 8.81 -13.17 -32.64
C LYS A 619 8.50 -11.78 -32.07
N ILE A 620 8.00 -11.72 -30.83
CA ILE A 620 7.71 -10.47 -30.11
C ILE A 620 9.03 -9.76 -29.74
N PHE A 621 10.07 -10.54 -29.43
CA PHE A 621 11.44 -10.05 -29.35
C PHE A 621 12.10 -10.10 -30.74
N LYS A 622 12.79 -9.03 -31.13
CA LYS A 622 13.78 -9.07 -32.21
C LYS A 622 15.07 -9.71 -31.69
N GLU A 623 15.88 -10.28 -32.56
CA GLU A 623 17.14 -10.95 -32.18
C GLU A 623 18.19 -10.03 -31.51
N LYS A 624 17.96 -8.71 -31.52
CA LYS A 624 18.77 -7.68 -30.85
C LYS A 624 18.14 -7.11 -29.58
N ASP A 625 16.94 -7.54 -29.20
CA ASP A 625 16.28 -7.10 -27.98
C ASP A 625 16.84 -7.85 -26.75
N VAL A 626 16.90 -7.15 -25.62
CA VAL A 626 17.42 -7.69 -24.36
C VAL A 626 16.42 -8.71 -23.80
N SER A 627 16.91 -9.93 -23.51
CA SER A 627 16.15 -11.00 -22.86
C SER A 627 15.53 -10.54 -21.54
N LEU A 628 14.28 -10.93 -21.26
CA LEU A 628 13.60 -10.55 -20.02
C LEU A 628 14.27 -11.21 -18.81
N SER A 629 14.69 -10.41 -17.84
CA SER A 629 15.11 -10.91 -16.53
C SER A 629 13.89 -11.46 -15.75
N GLY A 630 14.14 -12.34 -14.77
CA GLY A 630 13.07 -12.92 -13.97
C GLY A 630 12.27 -11.88 -13.15
N GLU A 631 12.87 -10.74 -12.81
CA GLU A 631 12.17 -9.64 -12.13
C GLU A 631 11.10 -9.03 -13.05
N HIS A 632 11.47 -8.76 -14.31
CA HIS A 632 10.55 -8.17 -15.31
C HIS A 632 9.44 -9.14 -15.69
N VAL A 633 9.71 -10.45 -15.66
CA VAL A 633 8.72 -11.52 -15.86
C VAL A 633 7.70 -11.61 -14.72
N ARG A 634 8.12 -11.36 -13.47
CA ARG A 634 7.24 -11.47 -12.29
C ARG A 634 6.58 -10.14 -11.88
N GLU A 635 6.89 -9.00 -12.48
CA GLU A 635 6.22 -7.74 -12.15
C GLU A 635 4.68 -7.90 -12.19
N GLY A 636 4.01 -7.61 -11.08
CA GLY A 636 2.55 -7.74 -10.95
C GLY A 636 2.01 -9.18 -10.94
N LEU A 637 2.84 -10.18 -10.65
CA LEU A 637 2.44 -11.58 -10.45
C LEU A 637 2.04 -11.83 -8.99
N THR A 638 0.79 -12.22 -8.75
CA THR A 638 0.39 -12.94 -7.53
C THR A 638 0.49 -14.44 -7.80
N CYS A 639 1.25 -15.18 -6.99
CA CYS A 639 1.53 -16.59 -7.19
C CYS A 639 1.62 -17.31 -5.83
N ILE A 640 1.01 -18.49 -5.74
CA ILE A 640 1.07 -19.35 -4.55
C ILE A 640 1.43 -20.76 -5.01
N ILE A 641 2.43 -21.36 -4.37
CA ILE A 641 2.80 -22.77 -4.56
C ILE A 641 2.78 -23.49 -3.20
N SER A 642 2.15 -24.66 -3.16
CA SER A 642 2.17 -25.59 -2.04
C SER A 642 2.72 -26.93 -2.53
N VAL A 643 3.77 -27.43 -1.86
CA VAL A 643 4.33 -28.76 -2.12
C VAL A 643 4.07 -29.68 -0.93
N LYS A 644 3.61 -30.89 -1.21
CA LYS A 644 3.41 -31.97 -0.25
C LYS A 644 4.50 -33.02 -0.47
N VAL A 645 5.49 -33.02 0.42
CA VAL A 645 6.74 -33.80 0.36
C VAL A 645 6.77 -34.77 1.55
N ARG A 646 7.14 -36.03 1.30
CA ARG A 646 7.13 -37.08 2.34
C ARG A 646 8.18 -36.84 3.42
N ASN A 647 9.40 -36.52 2.99
CA ASN A 647 10.55 -36.19 3.84
C ASN A 647 11.05 -34.77 3.47
N PRO A 648 10.42 -33.69 3.95
CA PRO A 648 10.96 -32.35 3.76
C PRO A 648 12.25 -32.15 4.57
N GLU A 649 13.20 -31.45 3.99
CA GLU A 649 14.43 -30.99 4.64
C GLU A 649 14.42 -29.46 4.66
N PHE A 650 14.60 -28.87 5.84
CA PHE A 650 14.63 -27.42 6.02
C PHE A 650 16.01 -26.97 6.47
N GLU A 651 16.43 -25.76 6.08
CA GLU A 651 17.74 -25.19 6.45
C GLU A 651 17.88 -24.89 7.96
N GLY A 652 16.80 -25.01 8.75
CA GLY A 652 16.84 -24.87 10.21
C GLY A 652 15.50 -25.18 10.89
N GLN A 653 15.52 -25.28 12.23
CA GLN A 653 14.38 -25.66 13.10
C GLN A 653 13.11 -24.83 12.88
N THR A 654 13.24 -23.57 12.48
CA THR A 654 12.13 -22.63 12.20
C THR A 654 11.42 -22.91 10.87
N LYS A 655 11.88 -23.90 10.07
CA LYS A 655 11.24 -24.39 8.83
C LYS A 655 11.02 -23.31 7.75
N THR A 656 11.77 -22.20 7.79
CA THR A 656 11.53 -21.03 6.92
C THR A 656 11.99 -21.22 5.47
N ARG A 657 12.88 -22.19 5.20
CA ARG A 657 13.46 -22.43 3.87
C ARG A 657 13.58 -23.93 3.55
N LEU A 658 13.01 -24.35 2.42
CA LEU A 658 13.03 -25.75 1.95
C LEU A 658 14.31 -26.06 1.16
N GLY A 659 15.04 -27.10 1.58
CA GLY A 659 16.34 -27.52 1.02
C GLY A 659 16.30 -28.63 -0.03
N ASN A 660 15.25 -29.47 -0.06
CA ASN A 660 15.14 -30.66 -0.93
C ASN A 660 15.50 -30.39 -2.41
N PRO A 661 16.63 -30.90 -2.93
CA PRO A 661 17.06 -30.64 -4.31
C PRO A 661 16.16 -31.30 -5.36
N GLU A 662 15.57 -32.46 -5.06
CA GLU A 662 14.67 -33.21 -5.94
C GLU A 662 13.37 -32.45 -6.21
N VAL A 663 12.80 -31.77 -5.20
CA VAL A 663 11.61 -30.91 -5.33
C VAL A 663 11.84 -29.83 -6.40
N ARG A 664 13.06 -29.30 -6.52
CA ARG A 664 13.41 -28.32 -7.56
C ARG A 664 13.13 -28.86 -8.97
N ARG A 665 13.51 -30.11 -9.25
CA ARG A 665 13.34 -30.75 -10.57
C ARG A 665 11.86 -30.94 -10.90
N VAL A 666 11.11 -31.51 -9.96
CA VAL A 666 9.70 -31.89 -10.15
C VAL A 666 8.83 -30.64 -10.35
N VAL A 667 9.10 -29.56 -9.61
CA VAL A 667 8.43 -28.27 -9.76
C VAL A 667 8.83 -27.57 -11.07
N ASP A 668 10.13 -27.48 -11.39
CA ASP A 668 10.61 -26.76 -12.60
C ASP A 668 10.01 -27.36 -13.89
N GLN A 669 9.95 -28.70 -13.98
CA GLN A 669 9.32 -29.42 -15.08
C GLN A 669 7.79 -29.21 -15.10
N SER A 670 7.10 -29.45 -13.98
CA SER A 670 5.63 -29.42 -13.94
C SER A 670 5.07 -28.02 -14.21
N VAL A 671 5.75 -26.97 -13.73
CA VAL A 671 5.42 -25.57 -14.03
C VAL A 671 5.68 -25.25 -15.51
N GLN A 672 6.75 -25.77 -16.12
CA GLN A 672 7.03 -25.52 -17.54
C GLN A 672 5.98 -26.17 -18.44
N GLU A 673 5.59 -27.42 -18.16
CA GLU A 673 4.58 -28.16 -18.92
C GLU A 673 3.25 -27.40 -18.91
N PHE A 674 2.68 -27.16 -17.73
CA PHE A 674 1.40 -26.46 -17.56
C PHE A 674 1.41 -25.05 -18.17
N LEU A 675 2.47 -24.28 -17.94
CA LEU A 675 2.55 -22.90 -18.40
C LEU A 675 2.74 -22.81 -19.93
N THR A 676 3.39 -23.79 -20.54
CA THR A 676 3.50 -23.89 -22.01
C THR A 676 2.16 -24.27 -22.62
N GLU A 677 1.48 -25.28 -22.09
CA GLU A 677 0.15 -25.72 -22.54
C GLU A 677 -0.87 -24.56 -22.46
N TYR A 678 -0.98 -23.92 -21.29
CA TYR A 678 -1.91 -22.81 -21.10
C TYR A 678 -1.61 -21.61 -22.01
N LEU A 679 -0.35 -21.17 -22.12
CA LEU A 679 -0.01 -19.96 -22.90
C LEU A 679 0.03 -20.19 -24.42
N GLU A 680 0.15 -21.44 -24.90
CA GLU A 680 -0.05 -21.75 -26.32
C GLU A 680 -1.54 -21.84 -26.69
N LEU A 681 -2.43 -22.18 -25.74
CA LEU A 681 -3.88 -22.10 -25.90
C LEU A 681 -4.42 -20.65 -25.77
N HIS A 682 -3.75 -19.81 -24.98
CA HIS A 682 -4.17 -18.43 -24.67
C HIS A 682 -3.12 -17.37 -25.12
N PRO A 683 -2.94 -17.15 -26.44
CA PRO A 683 -1.90 -16.26 -26.99
C PRO A 683 -2.15 -14.77 -26.70
N ASP A 684 -3.39 -14.38 -26.42
CA ASP A 684 -3.80 -13.02 -26.01
C ASP A 684 -3.37 -12.71 -24.56
N VAL A 685 -3.46 -13.70 -23.68
CA VAL A 685 -2.93 -13.66 -22.32
C VAL A 685 -1.39 -13.60 -22.36
N LEU A 686 -0.76 -14.42 -23.21
CA LEU A 686 0.68 -14.40 -23.44
C LEU A 686 1.19 -13.03 -23.92
N ASP A 687 0.56 -12.42 -24.94
CA ASP A 687 0.94 -11.08 -25.41
C ASP A 687 0.74 -10.00 -24.34
N SER A 688 -0.33 -10.10 -23.55
CA SER A 688 -0.59 -9.18 -22.43
C SER A 688 0.49 -9.24 -21.35
N ILE A 689 0.91 -10.46 -20.96
CA ILE A 689 1.99 -10.68 -19.99
C ILE A 689 3.33 -10.18 -20.55
N LEU A 690 3.69 -10.59 -21.77
CA LEU A 690 4.94 -10.18 -22.42
C LEU A 690 5.02 -8.66 -22.65
N SER A 691 3.90 -8.02 -23.00
CA SER A 691 3.79 -6.57 -23.12
C SER A 691 4.02 -5.86 -21.78
N LYS A 692 3.50 -6.40 -20.67
CA LYS A 692 3.79 -5.89 -19.32
C LYS A 692 5.28 -6.04 -18.99
N SER A 693 5.86 -7.24 -19.14
CA SER A 693 7.28 -7.50 -18.86
C SER A 693 8.24 -6.69 -19.74
N LEU A 694 7.88 -6.41 -20.99
CA LEU A 694 8.64 -5.51 -21.85
C LEU A 694 8.56 -4.04 -21.39
N ASN A 695 7.46 -3.63 -20.77
CA ASN A 695 7.35 -2.29 -20.18
C ASN A 695 8.11 -2.19 -18.85
N ALA A 696 8.09 -3.25 -18.03
CA ALA A 696 8.96 -3.42 -16.86
C ALA A 696 10.45 -3.27 -17.23
N LEU A 697 10.92 -4.02 -18.24
CA LEU A 697 12.28 -3.92 -18.77
C LEU A 697 12.62 -2.50 -19.27
N LYS A 698 11.70 -1.83 -20.00
CA LYS A 698 11.91 -0.44 -20.45
C LYS A 698 12.02 0.53 -19.27
N ALA A 699 11.20 0.35 -18.23
CA ALA A 699 11.25 1.16 -17.01
C ALA A 699 12.56 0.93 -16.24
N ALA A 700 12.98 -0.33 -16.07
CA ALA A 700 14.26 -0.70 -15.44
C ALA A 700 15.47 -0.14 -16.21
N LEU A 701 15.48 -0.23 -17.54
CA LEU A 701 16.54 0.37 -18.37
C LEU A 701 16.53 1.91 -18.32
N ALA A 702 15.35 2.54 -18.24
CA ALA A 702 15.24 3.98 -18.04
C ALA A 702 15.72 4.41 -16.64
N ALA A 703 15.42 3.63 -15.60
CA ALA A 703 15.90 3.85 -14.24
C ALA A 703 17.41 3.67 -14.15
N LYS A 704 17.98 2.62 -14.75
CA LYS A 704 19.43 2.41 -14.84
C LYS A 704 20.13 3.59 -15.52
N ARG A 705 19.65 4.04 -16.68
CA ARG A 705 20.19 5.23 -17.36
C ARG A 705 20.06 6.50 -16.52
N ALA A 706 18.98 6.66 -15.75
CA ALA A 706 18.80 7.79 -14.85
C ALA A 706 19.79 7.73 -13.66
N ARG A 707 19.99 6.56 -13.06
CA ARG A 707 21.03 6.32 -12.04
C ARG A 707 22.43 6.59 -12.56
N GLU A 708 22.76 6.11 -13.77
CA GLU A 708 24.03 6.38 -14.45
C GLU A 708 24.24 7.87 -14.72
N LEU A 709 23.21 8.60 -15.17
CA LEU A 709 23.26 10.06 -15.36
C LEU A 709 23.45 10.84 -14.05
N VAL A 710 22.85 10.39 -12.93
CA VAL A 710 23.08 10.98 -11.60
C VAL A 710 24.53 10.72 -11.14
N ARG A 711 25.01 9.47 -11.27
CA ARG A 711 26.38 9.07 -10.90
C ARG A 711 27.44 9.79 -11.75
N GLN A 712 27.25 9.91 -13.06
CA GLN A 712 28.12 10.69 -13.94
C GLN A 712 28.14 12.19 -13.58
N LYS A 713 26.97 12.78 -13.25
CA LYS A 713 26.91 14.16 -12.74
C LYS A 713 27.67 14.34 -11.42
N GLY A 714 27.58 13.39 -10.49
CA GLY A 714 28.34 13.42 -9.24
C GLY A 714 29.85 13.41 -9.47
N VAL A 715 30.34 12.51 -10.33
CA VAL A 715 31.78 12.38 -10.64
C VAL A 715 32.32 13.60 -11.41
N LEU A 716 31.53 14.19 -12.31
CA LEU A 716 31.94 15.35 -13.13
C LEU A 716 31.64 16.72 -12.49
N LYS A 717 30.94 16.76 -11.34
CA LYS A 717 30.63 18.00 -10.60
C LYS A 717 30.65 17.80 -9.09
N SER A 718 31.85 17.79 -8.51
CA SER A 718 32.07 17.80 -7.06
C SER A 718 31.68 19.10 -6.33
N SER A 719 31.09 20.10 -7.02
CA SER A 719 30.83 21.44 -6.46
C SER A 719 29.48 22.08 -6.79
N SER A 720 28.60 21.46 -7.59
CA SER A 720 27.25 22.02 -7.83
C SER A 720 26.20 21.35 -6.95
N LEU A 721 26.20 21.70 -5.67
CA LEU A 721 25.09 21.44 -4.75
C LEU A 721 23.76 22.00 -5.30
N PRO A 722 22.59 21.47 -4.88
CA PRO A 722 21.30 22.00 -5.30
C PRO A 722 21.18 23.50 -5.02
N GLY A 723 20.87 24.33 -6.02
CA GLY A 723 20.87 25.80 -5.88
C GLY A 723 19.86 26.39 -4.87
N LYS A 724 18.99 25.55 -4.30
CA LYS A 724 18.12 25.89 -3.16
C LYS A 724 18.77 25.65 -1.78
N LEU A 725 19.71 24.71 -1.69
CA LEU A 725 20.35 24.31 -0.45
C LEU A 725 21.15 25.50 0.10
N ALA A 726 20.74 25.99 1.26
CA ALA A 726 21.60 26.83 2.07
C ALA A 726 22.45 25.88 2.92
N ASP A 727 23.72 25.68 2.55
CA ASP A 727 24.59 24.75 3.28
C ASP A 727 25.07 25.34 4.63
N CYS A 728 25.69 24.50 5.45
CA CYS A 728 26.49 24.91 6.62
C CYS A 728 27.98 25.06 6.26
N SER A 729 28.80 25.58 7.17
CA SER A 729 30.27 25.66 6.98
C SER A 729 31.05 24.51 7.60
N ALA A 730 30.45 23.76 8.52
CA ALA A 730 31.06 22.58 9.14
C ALA A 730 31.16 21.43 8.13
N THR A 731 32.25 20.67 8.23
CA THR A 731 32.51 19.49 7.39
C THR A 731 32.38 18.17 8.14
N ASN A 732 32.22 18.18 9.47
CA ASN A 732 31.96 16.98 10.27
C ASN A 732 30.47 16.58 10.16
N PRO A 733 30.12 15.40 9.61
CA PRO A 733 28.74 14.98 9.49
C PRO A 733 28.02 14.79 10.84
N GLU A 734 28.74 14.49 11.92
CA GLU A 734 28.15 14.23 13.26
C GLU A 734 27.55 15.50 13.90
N GLU A 735 28.26 16.62 13.75
CA GLU A 735 27.82 17.94 14.19
C GLU A 735 26.81 18.57 13.22
N SER A 736 26.90 18.22 11.93
CA SER A 736 26.13 18.86 10.86
C SER A 736 24.68 18.34 10.79
N GLU A 737 23.74 19.29 10.75
CA GLU A 737 22.30 19.05 10.76
C GLU A 737 21.65 19.66 9.52
N ILE A 738 20.57 19.07 9.00
CA ILE A 738 19.83 19.64 7.86
C ILE A 738 18.33 19.73 8.15
N PHE A 739 17.79 20.94 8.02
CA PHE A 739 16.36 21.21 8.11
C PHE A 739 15.73 21.12 6.71
N ILE A 740 14.84 20.14 6.53
CA ILE A 740 13.99 20.01 5.35
C ILE A 740 12.68 20.73 5.64
N VAL A 741 12.42 21.82 4.92
CA VAL A 741 11.39 22.81 5.26
C VAL A 741 10.36 23.02 4.15
N GLU A 742 9.15 23.36 4.56
CA GLU A 742 8.01 23.57 3.67
C GLU A 742 8.02 24.97 3.05
N GLY A 743 8.22 25.02 1.73
CA GLY A 743 8.18 26.27 0.96
C GLY A 743 9.41 27.16 1.13
N ASP A 744 9.53 28.12 0.22
CA ASP A 744 10.60 29.14 0.26
C ASP A 744 10.35 30.17 1.39
N SER A 745 9.15 30.24 1.98
CA SER A 745 8.79 31.16 3.07
C SER A 745 9.34 30.70 4.42
N ALA A 746 8.96 29.51 4.91
CA ALA A 746 9.54 28.95 6.13
C ALA A 746 11.06 28.71 5.95
N GLY A 747 11.50 28.32 4.75
CA GLY A 747 12.92 28.29 4.40
C GLY A 747 13.62 29.64 4.48
N GLY A 748 12.93 30.75 4.18
CA GLY A 748 13.40 32.11 4.37
C GLY A 748 13.65 32.45 5.84
N SER A 749 12.68 32.19 6.73
CA SER A 749 12.82 32.41 8.18
C SER A 749 13.89 31.50 8.80
N THR A 750 13.88 30.21 8.46
CA THR A 750 14.86 29.22 8.93
C THR A 750 16.28 29.58 8.51
N LYS A 751 16.50 29.97 7.24
CA LYS A 751 17.81 30.40 6.72
C LYS A 751 18.36 31.66 7.39
N GLN A 752 17.48 32.50 7.95
CA GLN A 752 17.85 33.69 8.72
C GLN A 752 18.14 33.39 10.19
N GLY A 753 17.35 32.53 10.83
CA GLY A 753 17.45 32.23 12.26
C GLY A 753 18.50 31.17 12.65
N ARG A 754 18.82 30.25 11.74
CA ARG A 754 19.77 29.14 11.97
C ARG A 754 21.18 29.58 12.36
N ASP A 755 21.91 28.69 13.02
CA ASP A 755 23.37 28.78 13.09
C ASP A 755 23.99 28.23 11.79
N ARG A 756 24.57 29.14 11.00
CA ARG A 756 25.21 28.82 9.71
C ARG A 756 26.45 27.92 9.85
N ARG A 757 27.00 27.78 11.08
CA ARG A 757 28.16 26.92 11.33
C ARG A 757 27.84 25.46 11.01
N PHE A 758 26.77 24.91 11.57
CA PHE A 758 26.45 23.47 11.49
C PHE A 758 25.04 23.14 10.93
N GLN A 759 24.16 24.12 10.72
CA GLN A 759 22.79 23.87 10.27
C GLN A 759 22.59 24.23 8.79
N ALA A 760 22.35 23.22 7.94
CA ALA A 760 21.90 23.37 6.56
C ALA A 760 20.36 23.51 6.48
N VAL A 761 19.85 24.12 5.40
CA VAL A 761 18.40 24.29 5.14
C VAL A 761 18.09 24.00 3.67
N LEU A 762 17.12 23.12 3.42
CA LEU A 762 16.65 22.72 2.10
C LEU A 762 15.13 22.97 1.95
N PRO A 763 14.71 24.06 1.28
CA PRO A 763 13.30 24.35 1.05
C PRO A 763 12.72 23.51 -0.10
N LEU A 764 11.60 22.85 0.19
CA LEU A 764 10.82 22.08 -0.78
C LEU A 764 9.75 22.95 -1.43
N ARG A 765 9.42 22.69 -2.70
CA ARG A 765 8.35 23.41 -3.41
C ARG A 765 7.15 22.51 -3.66
N GLY A 766 6.10 22.72 -2.86
CA GLY A 766 4.86 21.96 -2.94
C GLY A 766 5.00 20.50 -2.52
N LYS A 767 3.95 19.72 -2.77
CA LYS A 767 3.86 18.31 -2.35
C LYS A 767 4.78 17.42 -3.17
N ILE A 768 5.59 16.62 -2.47
CA ILE A 768 6.57 15.70 -3.04
C ILE A 768 5.87 14.61 -3.88
N LEU A 769 6.57 14.10 -4.89
CA LEU A 769 6.10 12.94 -5.66
C LEU A 769 5.97 11.70 -4.74
N ASN A 770 4.75 11.21 -4.55
CA ASN A 770 4.51 9.91 -3.92
C ASN A 770 5.15 8.79 -4.77
N ILE A 771 6.24 8.22 -4.29
CA ILE A 771 7.01 7.17 -4.96
C ILE A 771 6.35 5.78 -4.88
N GLU A 772 5.50 5.51 -3.89
CA GLU A 772 4.77 4.23 -3.73
C GLU A 772 3.80 3.97 -4.90
N ARG A 773 3.48 5.01 -5.68
CA ARG A 773 2.58 4.99 -6.84
C ARG A 773 3.29 5.21 -8.17
N ARG A 774 4.63 5.13 -8.22
CA ARG A 774 5.46 5.54 -9.38
C ARG A 774 6.65 4.62 -9.59
N ASP A 775 7.09 4.53 -10.84
CA ASP A 775 8.31 3.82 -11.23
C ASP A 775 9.58 4.57 -10.80
N GLU A 776 10.68 3.83 -10.61
CA GLU A 776 11.98 4.43 -10.25
C GLU A 776 12.46 5.47 -11.27
N ALA A 777 12.11 5.32 -12.55
CA ALA A 777 12.50 6.29 -13.56
C ALA A 777 11.68 7.59 -13.49
N ALA A 778 10.49 7.61 -12.88
CA ALA A 778 9.78 8.84 -12.53
C ALA A 778 10.36 9.49 -11.26
N MET A 779 10.72 8.68 -10.25
CA MET A 779 11.44 9.15 -9.05
C MET A 779 12.74 9.88 -9.44
N TYR A 780 13.60 9.24 -10.25
CA TYR A 780 14.85 9.85 -10.71
C TYR A 780 14.69 10.98 -11.75
N LYS A 781 13.47 11.27 -12.24
CA LYS A 781 13.18 12.46 -13.05
C LYS A 781 12.70 13.65 -12.21
N ASN A 782 12.26 13.43 -10.98
CA ASN A 782 11.75 14.50 -10.12
C ASN A 782 12.91 15.35 -9.58
N GLN A 783 12.85 16.67 -9.77
CA GLN A 783 13.92 17.57 -9.37
C GLN A 783 14.07 17.71 -7.85
N GLU A 784 12.97 17.70 -7.08
CA GLU A 784 13.05 17.81 -5.62
C GLU A 784 13.63 16.54 -4.98
N LEU A 785 13.30 15.36 -5.51
CA LEU A 785 13.91 14.10 -5.08
C LEU A 785 15.39 14.02 -5.50
N GLN A 786 15.76 14.48 -6.70
CA GLN A 786 17.18 14.65 -7.07
C GLN A 786 17.91 15.60 -6.10
N ASN A 787 17.30 16.73 -5.75
CA ASN A 787 17.87 17.70 -4.80
C ASN A 787 18.08 17.08 -3.42
N LEU A 788 17.10 16.31 -2.90
CA LEU A 788 17.22 15.60 -1.62
C LEU A 788 18.36 14.57 -1.63
N ILE A 789 18.42 13.70 -2.65
CA ILE A 789 19.46 12.67 -2.77
C ILE A 789 20.86 13.31 -2.84
N LEU A 790 21.02 14.38 -3.63
CA LEU A 790 22.29 15.09 -3.81
C LEU A 790 22.69 15.93 -2.60
N ALA A 791 21.75 16.58 -1.91
CA ALA A 791 22.05 17.37 -0.72
C ALA A 791 22.54 16.48 0.44
N LEU A 792 21.84 15.36 0.67
CA LEU A 792 22.09 14.45 1.78
C LEU A 792 23.30 13.51 1.54
N GLY A 793 23.57 13.15 0.28
CA GLY A 793 24.62 12.16 -0.06
C GLY A 793 24.14 10.70 -0.09
N LEU A 794 22.82 10.44 -0.23
CA LEU A 794 22.21 9.09 -0.11
C LEU A 794 22.64 8.06 -1.17
N GLY A 795 23.55 8.41 -2.09
CA GLY A 795 24.01 7.51 -3.14
C GLY A 795 22.90 7.03 -4.09
N VAL A 796 23.12 5.88 -4.72
CA VAL A 796 22.17 5.24 -5.63
C VAL A 796 21.33 4.23 -4.85
N LYS A 797 20.02 4.19 -5.10
CA LYS A 797 19.10 3.22 -4.46
C LYS A 797 19.55 1.79 -4.76
N GLY A 798 19.75 1.00 -3.70
CA GLY A 798 20.21 -0.38 -3.78
C GLY A 798 21.74 -0.57 -3.82
N GLU A 799 22.53 0.50 -3.66
CA GLU A 799 23.92 0.38 -3.20
C GLU A 799 23.93 0.36 -1.64
N ASP A 800 24.90 -0.32 -1.03
CA ASP A 800 25.01 -0.47 0.43
C ASP A 800 25.08 0.90 1.13
N PHE A 801 24.33 1.08 2.21
CA PHE A 801 24.39 2.33 2.98
C PHE A 801 25.75 2.50 3.66
N LYS A 802 26.32 3.70 3.54
CA LYS A 802 27.56 4.09 4.20
C LYS A 802 27.33 5.38 4.95
N LYS A 803 27.41 5.32 6.28
CA LYS A 803 27.21 6.47 7.16
C LYS A 803 28.20 7.59 6.83
N ASP A 804 29.47 7.24 6.56
CA ASP A 804 30.56 8.14 6.15
C ASP A 804 30.29 8.93 4.85
N ALA A 805 29.32 8.50 4.02
CA ALA A 805 28.92 9.20 2.80
C ALA A 805 27.74 10.17 3.02
N LEU A 806 27.07 10.08 4.17
CA LEU A 806 25.99 10.97 4.56
C LEU A 806 26.56 12.33 5.01
N ARG A 807 26.02 13.43 4.49
CA ARG A 807 26.56 14.78 4.75
C ARG A 807 26.10 15.41 6.07
N TYR A 808 25.03 14.88 6.66
CA TYR A 808 24.41 15.36 7.90
C TYR A 808 23.85 14.17 8.67
N HIS A 809 24.35 13.89 9.87
CA HIS A 809 23.86 12.76 10.69
C HIS A 809 22.50 13.02 11.34
N LYS A 810 21.99 14.27 11.31
CA LYS A 810 20.65 14.62 11.77
C LYS A 810 19.85 15.29 10.65
N ILE A 811 18.87 14.57 10.14
CA ILE A 811 17.94 15.01 9.10
C ILE A 811 16.62 15.41 9.79
N ILE A 812 16.39 16.71 9.93
CA ILE A 812 15.25 17.26 10.66
C ILE A 812 14.16 17.67 9.67
N ILE A 813 13.03 16.97 9.71
CA ILE A 813 11.82 17.33 8.98
C ILE A 813 11.09 18.42 9.77
N LEU A 814 10.96 19.62 9.20
CA LEU A 814 10.34 20.78 9.83
C LEU A 814 9.25 21.34 8.90
N THR A 815 8.06 20.74 9.00
CA THR A 815 6.83 21.08 8.26
C THR A 815 5.88 21.89 9.13
N ASP A 816 4.91 22.58 8.52
CA ASP A 816 3.89 23.29 9.28
C ASP A 816 2.98 22.33 10.08
N ALA A 817 2.30 22.88 11.09
CA ALA A 817 1.46 22.14 12.04
C ALA A 817 0.02 21.96 11.53
N ASP A 818 -0.14 21.72 10.22
CA ASP A 818 -1.43 21.63 9.54
C ASP A 818 -1.58 20.33 8.72
N VAL A 819 -2.67 20.23 7.96
CA VAL A 819 -2.98 19.06 7.13
C VAL A 819 -2.00 18.85 5.97
N ASP A 820 -1.42 19.92 5.42
CA ASP A 820 -0.51 19.84 4.28
C ASP A 820 0.92 19.55 4.70
N GLY A 821 1.40 20.13 5.80
CA GLY A 821 2.65 19.75 6.45
C GLY A 821 2.62 18.31 6.97
N ALA A 822 1.49 17.83 7.50
CA ALA A 822 1.31 16.42 7.83
C ALA A 822 1.41 15.51 6.59
N HIS A 823 0.86 15.93 5.45
CA HIS A 823 0.94 15.20 4.19
C HIS A 823 2.37 15.20 3.61
N ILE A 824 3.08 16.34 3.63
CA ILE A 824 4.48 16.43 3.19
C ILE A 824 5.41 15.61 4.09
N ARG A 825 5.21 15.65 5.41
CA ARG A 825 5.91 14.78 6.37
C ARG A 825 5.70 13.31 6.04
N THR A 826 4.46 12.89 5.78
CA THR A 826 4.14 11.50 5.39
C THR A 826 4.83 11.10 4.08
N LEU A 827 4.88 12.00 3.08
CA LEU A 827 5.59 11.79 1.81
C LEU A 827 7.11 11.66 2.00
N LEU A 828 7.71 12.47 2.89
CA LEU A 828 9.14 12.38 3.24
C LEU A 828 9.48 11.07 3.94
N LEU A 829 8.69 10.65 4.91
CA LEU A 829 8.91 9.38 5.61
C LEU A 829 8.77 8.19 4.67
N THR A 830 7.79 8.22 3.76
CA THR A 830 7.65 7.22 2.69
C THR A 830 8.87 7.22 1.77
N PHE A 831 9.39 8.40 1.41
CA PHE A 831 10.61 8.52 0.60
C PHE A 831 11.81 7.87 1.30
N PHE A 832 12.12 8.25 2.54
CA PHE A 832 13.26 7.70 3.26
C PHE A 832 13.12 6.19 3.48
N PHE A 833 11.95 5.70 3.90
CA PHE A 833 11.71 4.28 4.19
C PHE A 833 11.90 3.38 2.95
N ARG A 834 11.52 3.88 1.76
CA ARG A 834 11.65 3.15 0.48
C ARG A 834 12.96 3.38 -0.27
N TYR A 835 13.65 4.50 -0.05
CA TYR A 835 14.93 4.79 -0.71
C TYR A 835 16.12 4.26 0.09
N GLN A 836 16.12 4.46 1.42
CA GLN A 836 17.20 4.04 2.30
C GLN A 836 16.72 3.85 3.75
N ARG A 837 16.15 2.68 4.07
CA ARG A 837 15.60 2.38 5.41
C ARG A 837 16.66 2.51 6.51
N ALA A 838 17.93 2.24 6.21
CA ALA A 838 19.04 2.34 7.15
C ALA A 838 19.15 3.70 7.86
N LEU A 839 18.57 4.78 7.31
CA LEU A 839 18.50 6.09 7.99
C LEU A 839 17.66 6.08 9.28
N PHE A 840 16.68 5.18 9.39
CA PHE A 840 15.91 4.97 10.62
C PHE A 840 16.62 3.99 11.55
N ASP A 841 17.18 2.93 10.98
CA ASP A 841 17.95 1.90 11.71
C ASP A 841 19.19 2.53 12.41
N GLU A 842 19.80 3.55 11.80
CA GLU A 842 20.90 4.38 12.35
C GLU A 842 20.43 5.62 13.15
N GLY A 843 19.12 5.83 13.29
CA GLY A 843 18.53 6.91 14.07
C GLY A 843 18.71 8.33 13.53
N CYS A 844 19.04 8.51 12.24
CA CYS A 844 19.35 9.81 11.63
C CYS A 844 18.13 10.70 11.30
N ILE A 845 16.91 10.17 11.34
CA ILE A 845 15.68 10.91 11.00
C ILE A 845 15.01 11.50 12.25
N TYR A 846 14.72 12.80 12.19
CA TYR A 846 14.05 13.57 13.25
C TYR A 846 12.89 14.40 12.69
N VAL A 847 11.92 14.73 13.54
CA VAL A 847 10.86 15.70 13.28
C VAL A 847 10.96 16.84 14.29
N GLY A 848 11.01 18.08 13.81
CA GLY A 848 10.99 19.27 14.66
C GLY A 848 9.59 19.55 15.23
N VAL A 849 9.51 19.96 16.49
CA VAL A 849 8.24 20.29 17.17
C VAL A 849 8.17 21.79 17.43
N PRO A 850 7.47 22.59 16.60
CA PRO A 850 7.24 24.01 16.88
C PRO A 850 6.23 24.21 18.02
N PRO A 851 6.29 25.33 18.75
CA PRO A 851 5.26 25.70 19.71
C PRO A 851 3.96 26.09 19.00
N LEU A 852 2.82 25.70 19.56
CA LEU A 852 1.49 26.03 19.01
C LEU A 852 1.02 27.42 19.46
N TYR A 853 1.43 27.84 20.66
CA TYR A 853 1.00 29.11 21.27
C TYR A 853 2.18 29.90 21.80
N LYS A 854 2.06 31.23 21.72
CA LYS A 854 2.87 32.21 22.42
C LYS A 854 1.95 33.04 23.33
N VAL A 855 2.26 33.07 24.62
CA VAL A 855 1.54 33.83 25.64
C VAL A 855 2.41 34.98 26.09
N GLU A 856 1.97 36.21 25.82
CA GLU A 856 2.71 37.43 26.15
C GLU A 856 2.07 38.14 27.34
N ARG A 857 2.88 38.44 28.37
CA ARG A 857 2.46 39.17 29.57
C ARG A 857 3.46 40.28 29.87
N GLY A 858 3.11 41.50 29.48
CA GLY A 858 3.99 42.67 29.62
C GLY A 858 5.24 42.56 28.74
N LYS A 859 6.38 42.20 29.34
CA LYS A 859 7.65 41.97 28.63
C LYS A 859 8.08 40.50 28.57
N GLN A 860 7.33 39.59 29.21
CA GLN A 860 7.62 38.15 29.19
C GLN A 860 6.80 37.47 28.11
N ALA A 861 7.45 36.62 27.33
CA ALA A 861 6.82 35.73 26.36
C ALA A 861 7.10 34.28 26.76
N HIS A 862 6.05 33.48 26.84
CA HIS A 862 6.12 32.04 27.10
C HIS A 862 5.61 31.29 25.88
N TYR A 863 6.26 30.19 25.51
CA TYR A 863 5.84 29.33 24.42
C TYR A 863 5.24 28.04 24.98
N CYS A 864 4.15 27.56 24.38
CA CYS A 864 3.47 26.31 24.77
C CYS A 864 3.32 25.40 23.56
N TYR A 865 3.66 24.12 23.73
CA TYR A 865 3.67 23.09 22.68
C TYR A 865 2.37 22.29 22.62
N ASN A 866 1.50 22.40 23.64
CA ASN A 866 0.18 21.81 23.67
C ASN A 866 -0.81 22.66 24.50
N GLU A 867 -2.09 22.33 24.40
CA GLU A 867 -3.17 23.07 25.07
C GLU A 867 -3.20 22.84 26.60
N ALA A 868 -2.62 21.74 27.10
CA ALA A 868 -2.53 21.46 28.54
C ALA A 868 -1.51 22.40 29.22
N GLU A 869 -0.35 22.62 28.61
CA GLU A 869 0.62 23.65 29.00
C GLU A 869 0.00 25.05 28.98
N LEU A 870 -0.78 25.37 27.94
CA LEU A 870 -1.50 26.65 27.86
C LEU A 870 -2.48 26.82 29.04
N LYS A 871 -3.30 25.79 29.33
CA LYS A 871 -4.25 25.78 30.46
C LYS A 871 -3.53 25.82 31.81
N GLN A 872 -2.36 25.20 31.94
CA GLN A 872 -1.54 25.24 33.16
C GLN A 872 -0.91 26.62 33.37
N LEU A 873 -0.38 27.24 32.30
CA LEU A 873 0.17 28.59 32.35
C LEU A 873 -0.90 29.62 32.68
N GLN A 874 -2.09 29.52 32.07
CA GLN A 874 -3.27 30.34 32.42
C GLN A 874 -3.63 30.21 33.91
N ARG A 875 -3.67 28.99 34.46
CA ARG A 875 -3.92 28.74 35.89
C ARG A 875 -2.83 29.28 36.82
N SER A 876 -1.61 29.48 36.33
CA SER A 876 -0.51 30.09 37.11
C SER A 876 -0.65 31.61 37.24
N PHE A 877 -1.51 32.24 36.44
CA PHE A 877 -1.72 33.69 36.45
C PHE A 877 -2.85 34.07 37.42
N PRO A 878 -2.76 35.25 38.08
CA PRO A 878 -3.88 35.80 38.86
C PRO A 878 -5.15 35.93 38.01
N PRO A 879 -6.36 35.77 38.59
CA PRO A 879 -7.61 35.72 37.83
C PRO A 879 -7.95 37.00 37.04
N ASN A 880 -7.33 38.13 37.39
CA ASN A 880 -7.49 39.42 36.70
C ASN A 880 -6.24 39.80 35.85
N ALA A 881 -5.38 38.84 35.50
CA ALA A 881 -4.17 39.11 34.72
C ALA A 881 -4.48 39.34 33.23
N SER A 882 -4.08 40.50 32.70
CA SER A 882 -4.05 40.73 31.26
C SER A 882 -2.84 40.04 30.62
N TYR A 883 -3.10 39.25 29.58
CA TYR A 883 -2.11 38.58 28.74
C TYR A 883 -2.68 38.43 27.31
N ASN A 884 -1.80 38.39 26.32
CA ASN A 884 -2.14 38.13 24.91
C ASN A 884 -1.80 36.68 24.56
N ILE A 885 -2.60 36.03 23.69
CA ILE A 885 -2.31 34.70 23.16
C ILE A 885 -2.26 34.79 21.63
N GLN A 886 -1.08 34.57 21.06
CA GLN A 886 -0.89 34.32 19.64
C GLN A 886 -0.84 32.80 19.43
N ARG A 887 -1.71 32.27 18.57
CA ARG A 887 -1.58 30.90 18.03
C ARG A 887 -0.78 30.98 16.73
N PHE A 888 0.25 30.15 16.58
CA PHE A 888 0.95 29.98 15.31
C PHE A 888 0.19 29.00 14.42
N LYS A 889 0.13 29.26 13.12
CA LYS A 889 -0.46 28.38 12.10
C LYS A 889 0.59 27.81 11.15
N GLY A 890 1.65 28.57 10.86
CA GLY A 890 2.77 28.11 10.04
C GLY A 890 4.11 28.71 10.46
N LEU A 891 5.20 28.00 10.18
CA LEU A 891 6.57 28.38 10.52
C LEU A 891 7.00 29.70 9.85
N GLY A 892 6.37 30.06 8.73
CA GLY A 892 6.56 31.35 8.06
C GLY A 892 6.03 32.56 8.84
N GLU A 893 5.16 32.36 9.83
CA GLU A 893 4.63 33.42 10.71
C GLU A 893 5.60 33.74 11.88
N MET A 894 6.57 32.87 12.16
CA MET A 894 7.52 33.04 13.25
C MET A 894 8.68 33.96 12.81
N MET A 895 9.03 34.93 13.65
CA MET A 895 10.22 35.75 13.41
C MET A 895 11.50 34.90 13.57
N PRO A 896 12.57 35.13 12.79
CA PRO A 896 13.76 34.27 12.79
C PRO A 896 14.39 34.01 14.16
N LEU A 897 14.37 34.99 15.08
CA LEU A 897 14.84 34.82 16.46
C LEU A 897 13.93 33.92 17.30
N GLN A 898 12.60 34.06 17.15
CA GLN A 898 11.62 33.22 17.85
C GLN A 898 11.74 31.76 17.38
N LEU A 899 11.94 31.57 16.08
CA LEU A 899 12.16 30.25 15.46
C LEU A 899 13.47 29.62 15.97
N TRP A 900 14.55 30.41 16.12
CA TRP A 900 15.79 29.97 16.76
C TRP A 900 15.53 29.48 18.19
N GLU A 901 15.04 30.37 19.06
CA GLU A 901 14.85 30.15 20.51
C GLU A 901 13.97 28.94 20.88
N THR A 902 13.15 28.45 19.93
CA THR A 902 12.15 27.40 20.16
C THR A 902 12.36 26.13 19.34
N THR A 903 12.94 26.20 18.14
CA THR A 903 12.98 25.04 17.21
C THR A 903 14.35 24.72 16.62
N LEU A 904 15.25 25.71 16.50
CA LEU A 904 16.57 25.50 15.87
C LEU A 904 17.69 25.34 16.90
N ASP A 905 17.61 26.05 18.02
CA ASP A 905 18.56 26.03 19.13
C ASP A 905 18.69 24.62 19.77
N PRO A 906 19.85 23.94 19.66
CA PRO A 906 20.05 22.61 20.25
C PRO A 906 19.86 22.53 21.76
N GLU A 907 20.01 23.62 22.51
CA GLU A 907 19.85 23.63 23.97
C GLU A 907 18.38 23.68 24.41
N ARG A 908 17.45 24.09 23.53
CA ARG A 908 16.06 24.43 23.88
C ARG A 908 14.99 23.70 23.09
N ARG A 909 15.29 23.29 21.84
CA ARG A 909 14.32 22.71 20.92
C ARG A 909 13.88 21.30 21.33
N LEU A 910 12.67 20.94 20.93
CA LEU A 910 12.16 19.56 21.04
C LEU A 910 12.20 18.89 19.65
N LEU A 911 12.91 17.76 19.56
CA LEU A 911 12.95 16.90 18.37
C LEU A 911 12.38 15.52 18.71
N LYS A 912 11.57 14.96 17.81
CA LYS A 912 11.14 13.56 17.86
C LYS A 912 12.01 12.74 16.92
N GLN A 913 12.88 11.88 17.46
CA GLN A 913 13.63 10.89 16.67
C GLN A 913 12.65 9.82 16.16
N LEU A 914 12.88 9.31 14.94
CA LEU A 914 12.05 8.25 14.35
C LEU A 914 12.85 6.97 14.16
N ILE A 915 12.28 5.88 14.67
CA ILE A 915 12.84 4.52 14.67
C ILE A 915 11.81 3.59 14.04
N VAL A 916 12.24 2.48 13.42
CA VAL A 916 11.35 1.43 12.90
C VAL A 916 11.44 0.21 13.82
N GLU A 917 10.38 -0.05 14.57
CA GLU A 917 10.32 -1.19 15.51
C GLU A 917 10.04 -2.50 14.78
N ASP A 918 9.00 -2.57 13.95
CA ASP A 918 8.75 -3.66 13.00
C ASP A 918 8.74 -3.13 11.55
N ALA A 919 9.73 -3.57 10.76
CA ALA A 919 9.88 -3.17 9.37
C ALA A 919 8.88 -3.85 8.41
N ALA A 920 8.27 -4.97 8.79
CA ALA A 920 7.21 -5.64 8.04
C ALA A 920 5.85 -4.96 8.30
N GLU A 921 5.54 -4.60 9.54
CA GLU A 921 4.35 -3.80 9.86
C GLU A 921 4.43 -2.41 9.22
N ALA A 922 5.53 -1.68 9.41
CA ALA A 922 5.73 -0.38 8.78
C ALA A 922 5.59 -0.45 7.24
N ASN A 923 6.08 -1.53 6.61
CA ASN A 923 5.89 -1.79 5.18
C ASN A 923 4.41 -1.95 4.79
N VAL A 924 3.63 -2.70 5.57
CA VAL A 924 2.18 -2.86 5.35
C VAL A 924 1.44 -1.53 5.53
N VAL A 925 1.80 -0.75 6.55
CA VAL A 925 1.22 0.58 6.82
C VAL A 925 1.53 1.55 5.67
N PHE A 926 2.79 1.67 5.24
CA PHE A 926 3.16 2.53 4.11
C PHE A 926 2.47 2.11 2.79
N SER A 927 2.43 0.82 2.45
CA SER A 927 1.72 0.37 1.24
C SER A 927 0.21 0.59 1.31
N SER A 928 -0.40 0.52 2.51
CA SER A 928 -1.84 0.76 2.70
C SER A 928 -2.19 2.25 2.65
N LEU A 929 -1.41 3.11 3.32
CA LEU A 929 -1.62 4.56 3.37
C LEU A 929 -1.21 5.25 2.07
N MET A 930 -0.15 4.81 1.40
CA MET A 930 0.48 5.57 0.31
C MET A 930 0.35 4.90 -1.05
N GLY A 931 0.10 3.59 -1.12
CA GLY A 931 -0.02 2.82 -2.36
C GLY A 931 -1.18 3.21 -3.27
N ALA A 932 -1.31 2.51 -4.39
CA ALA A 932 -2.28 2.87 -5.43
C ALA A 932 -3.76 2.68 -5.01
N ARG A 933 -4.01 1.82 -4.02
CA ARG A 933 -5.35 1.48 -3.50
C ARG A 933 -5.99 2.66 -2.76
N VAL A 934 -7.27 2.88 -3.04
CA VAL A 934 -8.10 3.89 -2.35
C VAL A 934 -8.92 3.25 -1.24
N ASP A 935 -9.47 2.06 -1.47
CA ASP A 935 -10.47 1.46 -0.59
C ASP A 935 -9.86 0.87 0.68
N GLY A 936 -8.74 0.15 0.60
CA GLY A 936 -7.99 -0.29 1.78
C GLY A 936 -7.44 0.88 2.63
N ARG A 937 -7.12 2.00 1.98
CA ARG A 937 -6.75 3.25 2.66
C ARG A 937 -7.95 3.88 3.36
N LYS A 938 -9.11 3.90 2.70
CA LYS A 938 -10.38 4.38 3.26
C LYS A 938 -10.83 3.51 4.43
N GLN A 939 -10.70 2.19 4.35
CA GLN A 939 -10.96 1.29 5.47
C GLN A 939 -10.04 1.60 6.65
N LEU A 940 -8.71 1.69 6.44
CA LEU A 940 -7.77 2.07 7.50
C LEU A 940 -8.16 3.42 8.14
N ILE A 941 -8.54 4.43 7.34
CA ILE A 941 -9.05 5.71 7.85
C ILE A 941 -10.33 5.53 8.67
N GLN A 942 -11.27 4.65 8.29
CA GLN A 942 -12.51 4.39 9.03
C GLN A 942 -12.26 3.63 10.33
N ASP A 943 -11.42 2.60 10.30
CA ASP A 943 -11.06 1.77 11.46
C ASP A 943 -10.29 2.61 12.49
N SER A 944 -9.32 3.43 12.04
CA SER A 944 -8.56 4.35 12.90
C SER A 944 -9.34 5.61 13.31
N ALA A 945 -10.38 6.04 12.60
CA ALA A 945 -11.19 7.20 13.01
C ALA A 945 -11.85 6.99 14.38
N ASN A 946 -12.23 5.75 14.70
CA ASN A 946 -12.79 5.39 16.00
C ASN A 946 -11.75 5.42 17.14
N MET A 947 -10.45 5.49 16.82
CA MET A 947 -9.35 5.58 17.79
C MET A 947 -8.92 7.02 18.07
N ILE A 948 -9.46 8.00 17.35
CA ILE A 948 -9.10 9.41 17.43
C ILE A 948 -10.20 10.16 18.21
N ASN A 949 -9.84 10.76 19.35
CA ASN A 949 -10.75 11.70 20.00
C ASN A 949 -10.90 12.95 19.11
N ILE A 950 -12.14 13.39 18.87
CA ILE A 950 -12.45 14.60 18.10
C ILE A 950 -11.81 15.85 18.74
N GLU A 951 -11.65 15.87 20.08
CA GLU A 951 -10.95 16.94 20.80
C GLU A 951 -9.42 16.97 20.55
N GLN A 952 -8.87 15.94 19.89
CA GLN A 952 -7.47 15.86 19.46
C GLN A 952 -7.29 16.09 17.95
N LEU A 953 -8.38 16.27 17.19
CA LEU A 953 -8.33 16.66 15.79
C LEU A 953 -8.26 18.19 15.70
N ASP A 954 -7.06 18.69 15.42
CA ASP A 954 -6.79 20.11 15.29
C ASP A 954 -7.28 20.61 13.90
N ILE A 955 -8.56 21.04 13.84
CA ILE A 955 -9.30 21.49 12.65
C ILE A 955 -9.95 22.85 12.93
#